data_AF-A0A1K2HDD3-F1
#
_entry.id   AF-A0A1K2HDD3-F1
#
_cell.length_a   1.000
_cell.length_b   1.000
_cell.length_c   1.000
_cell.angle_alpha   90.00
_cell.angle_beta   90.00
_cell.angle_gamma   90.00
#
_symmetry.space_group_name_H-M   'P 1'
#
loop_
_entity.id
_entity.type
_entity.pdbx_description
1 polymer ?
#
loop_
_entity_poly.entity_id
_entity_poly.type
_entity_poly.pdbx_seq_one_letter_code
_entity_poly.pdbx_strand_id
1 'polypeptide(L)'
;MKFKHKLKSVWTTISRPQVKLSLTAGLIILAGALLAPQSITSYMSDITRSQTDMTLNIPKVMQIQNLKLDTHTGVKTDPTVTDPATGDVMHAGNELVTFDHMVLSDIVTLSFDLTNTGNEALTVSDGVIKLAWDKDTLPEKGYVYLYPATTSDDTIRSDINSGGASALTKNLSEDTVLLNDNTTRTGLELPISGSTLTAQDAKNYQFKVVYARRNSTQEHADFLQFNGENLKLDLYFEGETPRYRILRDEASAIMTAETMPMMMATSGTAATAKFWGQPATMSVTKQQVQNIQFVDRDVKTNPLATGDTYNSEQVVYAWDVSAAQDKTVQAWLVYTADTPTQPIVDGNGDPTGDTEVITDGRARYKLYVGGQNGVLGNAGGTNNAYFSDFRNAKTIDVDKFEVCESRSLYRYFFGTTALTSLTGQENWHTRNATTMSEMFRNSTIPTLNASGWDVSNVASMASMFYEAYKLTTLNAPNWTPGVLTAGCNMSYMFYDADAITSAGLQDINTWDTSKVTNMGYMFQYAGTTTPGLSAPLDVSGWDVSNVANMDHMFQYSGISSVNARGWHTGKVTNMSYMFDGATRLVDIDTTGWHTVALTSTYKMFAGTQSLNTVTGINTWDVSNVTSMQEMFARGGPYGNLNSGVKSLDISTWDVSKVTNMTSMFAYADKLLTLTTTSDFEPGASTGGANLSYMFHYTSSLDTINGITDWNTSKVTNMSYMFQFSGIKSSDGSSILDLHTDGTSWDVSKVTNMSNMFDGATRLVDIDTTDWDTVALTSTYKMFAGTQSLNTVTGINTWDVSNVTSMQEMFARGGPYGNLNSGVKSLDISTWNVSKVTNMTSMFAYADKLLTLTTTADFEPGVSTSGANLSYMFHYTSSLDTINGITDWNTSKVTNMSYMFQFSGIKSSDGSSILDLHTDGTSWDVSKVTNMSNMFDGATRLVDIDTTDWDTVALTSTYKMFAGTQSLNTVTGISTWDVSNVTSMQEMFARGGYYTNINSGVKTLDISTWDVSKVTNMVEMFGYANQLTYLLTDPSFEPGVSNTGTNMSRMFVGTSNLDNVEGLTYWNTSNVTNMSQMFMDSGIKRSGGGWTLLYLPTNGNAWNVSNVTNMAGMFSGANRLTGLDTTGWDTSKVTSLNSMFYNATALQNIAGIANWNTSAVTNMGATFRNASKLTSLDLSGWDTAAVTDMTYLFNGTSNLLTSIDMRNATFAQSIGVYGSMFTNNNLGLTMTVKDADAQALINSLNPHPNAVVIATP
;
A
#
# COMPACT_ATOMS: atom_id res chain seq x y z
N MET A 1 -29.19 66.71 28.26
CA MET A 1 -30.35 67.13 29.10
C MET A 1 -31.62 66.46 28.55
N LYS A 2 -32.76 66.48 29.28
CA LYS A 2 -34.09 65.86 28.97
C LYS A 2 -34.52 66.02 27.48
N PHE A 3 -35.26 65.10 26.82
CA PHE A 3 -36.69 64.68 26.99
C PHE A 3 -36.91 63.26 26.37
N LYS A 4 -37.72 62.32 26.91
CA LYS A 4 -39.20 62.09 26.79
C LYS A 4 -39.72 61.92 25.32
N HIS A 5 -40.68 61.02 24.95
CA HIS A 5 -41.69 60.25 25.72
C HIS A 5 -42.41 59.11 24.92
N LYS A 6 -42.69 57.93 25.54
CA LYS A 6 -43.96 57.08 25.50
C LYS A 6 -44.48 56.46 24.16
N LEU A 7 -45.29 55.36 24.09
CA LEU A 7 -45.78 54.28 25.00
C LEU A 7 -46.48 53.10 24.22
N LYS A 8 -46.53 51.89 24.82
CA LYS A 8 -47.59 50.82 24.74
C LYS A 8 -47.85 50.05 23.40
N SER A 9 -48.38 48.81 23.39
CA SER A 9 -48.49 47.71 24.40
C SER A 9 -49.08 46.38 23.85
N VAL A 10 -48.50 45.24 24.25
CA VAL A 10 -49.12 43.98 24.79
C VAL A 10 -50.38 43.37 24.13
N TRP A 11 -50.35 42.07 23.78
CA TRP A 11 -51.11 40.94 24.41
C TRP A 11 -50.71 39.57 23.81
N THR A 12 -51.11 38.45 24.44
CA THR A 12 -50.51 37.11 24.27
C THR A 12 -51.52 35.93 24.15
N THR A 13 -51.01 34.77 23.69
CA THR A 13 -51.46 33.38 23.99
C THR A 13 -52.67 32.78 23.23
N ILE A 14 -52.48 31.60 22.60
CA ILE A 14 -53.26 30.32 22.69
C ILE A 14 -52.79 29.31 21.60
N SER A 15 -53.12 28.02 21.71
CA SER A 15 -52.40 26.86 21.13
C SER A 15 -53.18 25.91 20.20
N ARG A 16 -52.50 25.34 19.17
CA ARG A 16 -52.65 23.96 18.57
C ARG A 16 -54.04 23.53 18.00
N PRO A 17 -54.19 22.41 17.23
CA PRO A 17 -53.22 21.58 16.46
C PRO A 17 -53.66 21.16 15.01
N GLN A 18 -52.74 20.52 14.27
CA GLN A 18 -52.89 19.34 13.36
C GLN A 18 -54.08 19.18 12.38
N VAL A 19 -53.78 18.97 11.08
CA VAL A 19 -54.61 18.22 10.10
C VAL A 19 -53.70 17.38 9.16
N LYS A 20 -54.12 16.14 8.83
CA LYS A 20 -53.46 15.23 7.85
C LYS A 20 -54.00 15.43 6.43
N LEU A 21 -53.24 15.00 5.41
CA LEU A 21 -53.79 14.70 4.09
C LEU A 21 -53.08 13.52 3.42
N SER A 22 -53.88 12.61 2.85
CA SER A 22 -53.44 11.44 2.07
C SER A 22 -54.60 11.02 1.16
N LEU A 23 -54.37 10.79 -0.13
CA LEU A 23 -55.32 10.10 -1.02
C LEU A 23 -54.62 9.62 -2.29
N THR A 24 -55.16 8.54 -2.87
CA THR A 24 -54.52 7.74 -3.93
C THR A 24 -55.50 7.48 -5.07
N ALA A 25 -54.96 7.18 -6.25
CA ALA A 25 -55.62 6.62 -7.44
C ALA A 25 -56.57 7.54 -8.25
N GLY A 26 -56.27 7.61 -9.54
CA GLY A 26 -57.04 8.22 -10.63
C GLY A 26 -56.25 7.97 -11.93
N LEU A 27 -56.88 7.41 -12.96
CA LEU A 27 -56.20 6.72 -14.07
C LEU A 27 -56.78 7.18 -15.43
N ILE A 28 -56.03 6.93 -16.53
CA ILE A 28 -56.46 6.78 -17.95
C ILE A 28 -55.96 7.85 -18.97
N ILE A 29 -55.48 7.31 -20.12
CA ILE A 29 -55.27 7.88 -21.47
C ILE A 29 -53.92 8.53 -21.87
N LEU A 30 -53.53 8.21 -23.11
CA LEU A 30 -52.31 8.55 -23.88
C LEU A 30 -52.41 9.99 -24.44
N ALA A 31 -51.34 10.71 -24.81
CA ALA A 31 -50.48 10.46 -25.98
C ALA A 31 -49.51 11.66 -26.18
N GLY A 32 -48.66 11.63 -27.22
CA GLY A 32 -48.13 12.87 -27.83
C GLY A 32 -46.67 13.21 -27.51
N ALA A 33 -45.76 12.55 -28.22
CA ALA A 33 -44.31 12.75 -28.20
C ALA A 33 -43.81 14.15 -28.67
N LEU A 34 -42.46 14.28 -28.60
CA LEU A 34 -41.55 14.95 -29.55
C LEU A 34 -40.97 16.35 -29.23
N LEU A 35 -39.67 16.47 -29.58
CA LEU A 35 -38.85 17.66 -29.89
C LEU A 35 -38.35 18.61 -28.77
N ALA A 36 -37.03 18.59 -28.61
CA ALA A 36 -36.18 19.77 -28.42
C ALA A 36 -35.40 20.01 -29.75
N PRO A 37 -34.39 20.90 -29.81
CA PRO A 37 -34.39 22.34 -29.52
C PRO A 37 -34.16 23.16 -30.82
N GLN A 38 -33.92 24.46 -30.72
CA GLN A 38 -33.35 25.27 -31.81
C GLN A 38 -32.20 26.17 -31.33
N SER A 39 -31.12 26.17 -32.10
CA SER A 39 -29.99 27.11 -31.98
C SER A 39 -29.53 27.52 -33.39
N ILE A 40 -28.99 28.73 -33.50
CA ILE A 40 -28.73 29.51 -34.72
C ILE A 40 -27.48 30.35 -34.36
N THR A 41 -26.37 30.44 -35.12
CA THR A 41 -26.04 30.12 -36.54
C THR A 41 -24.49 30.06 -36.68
N SER A 42 -23.80 29.79 -37.81
CA SER A 42 -24.10 29.55 -39.25
C SER A 42 -22.88 28.95 -40.00
N TYR A 43 -23.07 28.70 -41.32
CA TYR A 43 -22.11 28.37 -42.39
C TYR A 43 -21.72 26.88 -42.53
N MET A 44 -22.23 26.08 -43.50
CA MET A 44 -22.40 26.18 -44.98
C MET A 44 -21.27 25.46 -45.74
N SER A 45 -21.45 24.80 -46.89
CA SER A 45 -22.64 24.56 -47.76
C SER A 45 -22.30 23.43 -48.76
N ASP A 46 -23.03 22.31 -48.84
CA ASP A 46 -24.21 22.00 -49.71
C ASP A 46 -23.88 21.27 -51.03
N ILE A 47 -24.93 20.79 -51.74
CA ILE A 47 -25.00 20.13 -53.07
C ILE A 47 -24.84 18.58 -53.06
N THR A 48 -25.77 17.74 -53.58
CA THR A 48 -27.21 17.90 -53.93
C THR A 48 -27.95 16.54 -54.03
N ARG A 49 -29.21 16.51 -53.56
CA ARG A 49 -30.43 15.97 -54.22
C ARG A 49 -30.51 14.47 -54.66
N SER A 50 -31.23 13.69 -53.83
CA SER A 50 -32.23 12.63 -54.14
C SER A 50 -32.26 11.93 -55.52
N GLN A 51 -32.31 10.59 -55.49
CA GLN A 51 -33.57 9.87 -55.81
C GLN A 51 -33.63 8.45 -55.22
N THR A 52 -34.80 7.81 -55.37
CA THR A 52 -35.16 6.47 -54.90
C THR A 52 -34.34 5.35 -55.53
N ASP A 53 -33.82 4.43 -54.71
CA ASP A 53 -34.28 3.02 -54.71
C ASP A 53 -33.72 2.24 -53.51
N MET A 54 -34.27 1.05 -53.24
CA MET A 54 -33.84 0.18 -52.14
C MET A 54 -32.57 -0.60 -52.50
N THR A 55 -31.44 -0.22 -51.91
CA THR A 55 -30.35 -1.16 -51.65
C THR A 55 -29.81 -0.94 -50.25
N LEU A 56 -30.08 -1.91 -49.35
CA LEU A 56 -29.41 -2.01 -48.07
C LEU A 56 -27.92 -2.24 -48.32
N ASN A 57 -27.08 -1.21 -48.09
CA ASN A 57 -25.66 -1.29 -48.40
C ASN A 57 -24.91 -1.99 -47.24
N ILE A 58 -25.06 -3.31 -47.18
CA ILE A 58 -24.45 -4.20 -46.17
C ILE A 58 -22.95 -3.87 -46.08
N PRO A 59 -22.42 -3.57 -44.87
CA PRO A 59 -20.98 -3.53 -44.64
C PRO A 59 -20.35 -4.91 -44.88
N LYS A 60 -19.89 -5.17 -46.11
CA LYS A 60 -19.12 -6.38 -46.42
C LYS A 60 -17.85 -6.38 -45.57
N VAL A 61 -17.68 -7.44 -44.79
CA VAL A 61 -16.63 -7.67 -43.78
C VAL A 61 -16.91 -6.98 -42.43
N MET A 62 -17.23 -7.80 -41.43
CA MET A 62 -17.13 -7.45 -40.01
C MET A 62 -15.63 -7.36 -39.63
N GLN A 63 -15.02 -6.18 -39.76
CA GLN A 63 -13.62 -5.99 -39.40
C GLN A 63 -13.45 -5.90 -37.88
N ILE A 64 -12.97 -6.98 -37.25
CA ILE A 64 -12.52 -6.96 -35.86
C ILE A 64 -11.11 -6.34 -35.81
N GLN A 65 -11.04 -5.01 -35.87
CA GLN A 65 -9.81 -4.26 -35.58
C GLN A 65 -9.59 -4.17 -34.06
N ASN A 66 -8.32 -4.10 -33.64
CA ASN A 66 -7.90 -3.89 -32.25
C ASN A 66 -8.27 -5.00 -31.26
N LEU A 67 -7.97 -6.26 -31.60
CA LEU A 67 -7.88 -7.33 -30.60
C LEU A 67 -6.61 -7.12 -29.75
N LYS A 68 -6.68 -6.20 -28.78
CA LYS A 68 -5.66 -6.07 -27.72
C LYS A 68 -5.70 -7.31 -26.83
N LEU A 69 -4.54 -7.87 -26.54
CA LEU A 69 -4.40 -8.93 -25.54
C LEU A 69 -4.59 -8.35 -24.14
N ASP A 70 -5.83 -8.37 -23.65
CA ASP A 70 -6.22 -7.69 -22.43
C ASP A 70 -6.08 -8.61 -21.21
N THR A 71 -5.04 -8.41 -20.41
CA THR A 71 -4.71 -9.20 -19.22
C THR A 71 -5.49 -8.72 -18.00
N HIS A 72 -6.82 -8.76 -18.09
CA HIS A 72 -7.71 -8.26 -17.04
C HIS A 72 -8.02 -9.30 -15.95
N THR A 73 -7.58 -9.01 -14.72
CA THR A 73 -8.06 -9.67 -13.50
C THR A 73 -9.46 -9.16 -13.13
N GLY A 74 -10.46 -10.03 -13.02
CA GLY A 74 -11.84 -9.65 -12.64
C GLY A 74 -12.68 -10.84 -12.14
N VAL A 75 -13.66 -10.60 -11.26
CA VAL A 75 -14.35 -11.61 -10.43
C VAL A 75 -15.87 -11.40 -10.41
N LYS A 76 -16.70 -12.49 -10.46
CA LYS A 76 -17.94 -12.69 -9.64
C LYS A 76 -18.75 -13.99 -9.88
N THR A 77 -18.80 -14.85 -8.83
CA THR A 77 -19.98 -15.54 -8.21
C THR A 77 -21.03 -16.36 -9.01
N ASP A 78 -21.06 -17.69 -8.74
CA ASP A 78 -22.20 -18.60 -8.34
C ASP A 78 -23.48 -18.77 -9.22
N PRO A 79 -24.28 -19.89 -9.14
CA PRO A 79 -24.38 -20.93 -8.09
C PRO A 79 -24.51 -22.43 -8.56
N THR A 80 -25.00 -23.30 -7.65
CA THR A 80 -25.07 -24.80 -7.57
C THR A 80 -26.00 -25.54 -8.59
N VAL A 81 -26.07 -26.89 -8.72
CA VAL A 81 -26.56 -27.98 -7.80
C VAL A 81 -26.13 -29.41 -8.27
N THR A 82 -26.12 -30.40 -7.36
CA THR A 82 -26.01 -31.87 -7.63
C THR A 82 -27.16 -32.64 -6.92
N ASP A 83 -27.56 -33.83 -7.42
CA ASP A 83 -28.81 -34.55 -7.08
C ASP A 83 -28.54 -35.97 -6.48
N PRO A 84 -29.41 -36.61 -5.65
CA PRO A 84 -29.03 -36.84 -4.25
C PRO A 84 -29.13 -38.33 -3.84
N ALA A 85 -28.94 -39.27 -4.78
CA ALA A 85 -29.10 -40.71 -4.55
C ALA A 85 -27.80 -41.51 -4.61
N THR A 86 -26.88 -41.17 -5.53
CA THR A 86 -25.61 -41.89 -5.78
C THR A 86 -24.55 -40.95 -6.40
N GLY A 87 -24.44 -39.71 -5.91
CA GLY A 87 -23.86 -38.55 -6.62
C GLY A 87 -22.34 -38.50 -6.86
N ASP A 88 -21.71 -39.59 -7.30
CA ASP A 88 -20.31 -39.66 -7.73
C ASP A 88 -20.15 -39.46 -9.25
N VAL A 89 -19.00 -38.90 -9.66
CA VAL A 89 -18.28 -39.34 -10.88
C VAL A 89 -16.77 -39.37 -10.58
N MET A 90 -16.22 -40.57 -10.43
CA MET A 90 -14.77 -40.82 -10.29
C MET A 90 -14.07 -40.96 -11.66
N HIS A 91 -12.73 -41.05 -11.67
CA HIS A 91 -12.03 -42.21 -12.25
C HIS A 91 -10.53 -42.26 -11.84
N ALA A 92 -9.85 -43.38 -12.14
CA ALA A 92 -8.47 -43.67 -11.73
C ALA A 92 -7.76 -44.61 -12.73
N GLY A 93 -6.42 -44.56 -12.80
CA GLY A 93 -5.60 -45.56 -13.53
C GLY A 93 -4.24 -45.06 -14.06
N ASN A 94 -3.19 -45.86 -13.84
CA ASN A 94 -1.79 -45.72 -14.30
C ASN A 94 -1.64 -45.19 -15.76
N GLU A 95 -0.66 -44.35 -16.09
CA GLU A 95 0.79 -44.65 -16.17
C GLU A 95 1.69 -43.41 -15.98
N LEU A 96 3.03 -43.59 -15.95
CA LEU A 96 3.99 -42.49 -15.81
C LEU A 96 5.21 -42.68 -16.73
N VAL A 97 5.22 -41.96 -17.85
CA VAL A 97 6.38 -41.73 -18.72
C VAL A 97 6.74 -40.24 -18.65
N THR A 98 8.03 -39.93 -18.67
CA THR A 98 8.54 -38.57 -18.44
C THR A 98 8.22 -37.58 -19.56
N PHE A 99 7.99 -36.32 -19.17
CA PHE A 99 7.69 -35.18 -20.04
C PHE A 99 8.59 -35.09 -21.29
N ASP A 100 7.92 -34.98 -22.43
CA ASP A 100 8.19 -33.89 -23.37
C ASP A 100 6.85 -33.44 -24.01
N HIS A 101 6.84 -32.30 -24.71
CA HIS A 101 5.71 -31.64 -25.37
C HIS A 101 4.67 -30.91 -24.49
N MET A 102 4.70 -29.57 -24.60
CA MET A 102 3.56 -28.63 -24.47
C MET A 102 2.66 -28.71 -23.22
N VAL A 103 3.14 -28.19 -22.10
CA VAL A 103 2.25 -27.69 -21.03
C VAL A 103 1.60 -26.37 -21.50
N LEU A 104 0.33 -26.42 -21.88
CA LEU A 104 -0.52 -25.25 -22.09
C LEU A 104 -0.89 -24.64 -20.73
N SER A 105 -0.22 -23.56 -20.32
CA SER A 105 -0.53 -22.80 -19.11
C SER A 105 -1.80 -21.95 -19.25
N ASP A 106 -2.06 -21.43 -20.45
CA ASP A 106 -3.08 -20.41 -20.71
C ASP A 106 -3.94 -20.78 -21.92
N ILE A 107 -5.24 -21.00 -21.71
CA ILE A 107 -6.23 -21.08 -22.80
C ILE A 107 -6.97 -19.74 -22.87
N VAL A 108 -6.72 -18.98 -23.93
CA VAL A 108 -7.40 -17.71 -24.21
C VAL A 108 -8.62 -17.98 -25.11
N THR A 109 -9.77 -18.27 -24.50
CA THR A 109 -11.00 -18.60 -25.23
C THR A 109 -11.69 -17.35 -25.77
N LEU A 110 -11.51 -17.06 -27.07
CA LEU A 110 -12.25 -16.03 -27.80
C LEU A 110 -13.56 -16.60 -28.37
N SER A 111 -14.67 -16.36 -27.68
CA SER A 111 -16.01 -16.76 -28.11
C SER A 111 -16.68 -15.66 -28.94
N PHE A 112 -16.96 -15.93 -30.22
CA PHE A 112 -17.66 -15.01 -31.11
C PHE A 112 -19.17 -15.22 -31.06
N ASP A 113 -19.90 -14.31 -30.41
CA ASP A 113 -21.36 -14.33 -30.37
C ASP A 113 -21.98 -13.52 -31.53
N LEU A 114 -22.44 -14.23 -32.56
CA LEU A 114 -23.11 -13.64 -33.72
C LEU A 114 -24.56 -13.18 -33.43
N THR A 115 -25.12 -13.42 -32.24
CA THR A 115 -26.53 -13.12 -31.96
C THR A 115 -26.84 -11.63 -31.78
N ASN A 116 -25.82 -10.77 -31.65
CA ASN A 116 -26.00 -9.32 -31.46
C ASN A 116 -26.04 -8.53 -32.79
N THR A 117 -26.23 -9.19 -33.94
CA THR A 117 -26.60 -8.52 -35.20
C THR A 117 -28.11 -8.32 -35.25
N GLY A 118 -28.57 -7.06 -35.23
CA GLY A 118 -30.00 -6.74 -35.22
C GLY A 118 -30.73 -7.12 -36.52
N ASN A 119 -31.41 -8.27 -36.53
CA ASN A 119 -32.46 -8.67 -37.50
C ASN A 119 -32.12 -8.68 -39.01
N GLU A 120 -30.86 -8.57 -39.42
CA GLU A 120 -30.44 -8.65 -40.83
C GLU A 120 -29.74 -10.00 -41.16
N ALA A 121 -30.05 -10.55 -42.33
CA ALA A 121 -29.62 -11.90 -42.71
C ALA A 121 -28.21 -11.92 -43.31
N LEU A 122 -27.32 -12.70 -42.69
CA LEU A 122 -25.93 -12.92 -43.12
C LEU A 122 -25.86 -13.60 -44.50
N THR A 123 -25.69 -12.79 -45.54
CA THR A 123 -25.61 -13.24 -46.93
C THR A 123 -24.17 -13.60 -47.31
N VAL A 124 -23.82 -14.87 -47.10
CA VAL A 124 -22.53 -15.44 -47.50
C VAL A 124 -22.48 -15.57 -49.03
N SER A 125 -21.71 -14.73 -49.71
CA SER A 125 -21.34 -14.96 -51.10
C SER A 125 -20.28 -16.07 -51.20
N ASP A 126 -20.37 -16.88 -52.25
CA ASP A 126 -19.40 -17.93 -52.62
C ASP A 126 -19.19 -19.06 -51.59
N GLY A 127 -20.02 -19.12 -50.53
CA GLY A 127 -20.09 -20.25 -49.60
C GLY A 127 -18.86 -20.43 -48.71
N VAL A 128 -18.15 -19.36 -48.35
CA VAL A 128 -16.93 -19.41 -47.53
C VAL A 128 -16.95 -18.27 -46.48
N ILE A 129 -16.67 -18.59 -45.22
CA ILE A 129 -16.36 -17.60 -44.18
C ILE A 129 -14.86 -17.29 -44.25
N LYS A 130 -14.49 -16.00 -44.27
CA LYS A 130 -13.10 -15.53 -44.25
C LYS A 130 -12.81 -14.82 -42.94
N LEU A 131 -11.75 -15.26 -42.24
CA LEU A 131 -11.23 -14.65 -41.01
C LEU A 131 -9.81 -14.14 -41.29
N ALA A 132 -9.43 -12.99 -40.73
CA ALA A 132 -8.10 -12.42 -40.88
C ALA A 132 -7.70 -11.62 -39.64
N TRP A 133 -6.40 -11.53 -39.38
CA TRP A 133 -5.82 -10.82 -38.24
C TRP A 133 -4.67 -9.90 -38.69
N ASP A 134 -4.16 -9.08 -37.79
CA ASP A 134 -2.94 -8.30 -38.05
C ASP A 134 -1.68 -9.07 -37.65
N LYS A 135 -0.58 -8.86 -38.38
CA LYS A 135 0.62 -9.69 -38.25
C LYS A 135 1.46 -9.33 -37.03
N ASP A 136 1.53 -8.04 -36.72
CA ASP A 136 2.49 -7.49 -35.75
C ASP A 136 2.06 -7.67 -34.29
N THR A 137 0.89 -8.28 -34.03
CA THR A 137 0.32 -8.48 -32.69
C THR A 137 0.31 -9.94 -32.20
N LEU A 138 0.85 -10.89 -32.98
CA LEU A 138 0.88 -12.33 -32.63
C LEU A 138 2.34 -12.87 -32.58
N PRO A 139 2.68 -13.78 -31.63
CA PRO A 139 4.02 -14.37 -31.59
C PRO A 139 4.24 -15.37 -32.74
N GLU A 140 5.43 -15.33 -33.35
CA GLU A 140 5.74 -15.86 -34.70
C GLU A 140 5.46 -17.35 -34.97
N LYS A 141 5.29 -18.19 -33.93
CA LYS A 141 5.05 -19.63 -34.10
C LYS A 141 3.98 -20.13 -33.12
N GLY A 142 2.80 -20.40 -33.68
CA GLY A 142 1.70 -21.08 -32.99
C GLY A 142 0.69 -21.66 -33.97
N TYR A 143 -0.04 -22.67 -33.50
CA TYR A 143 -1.15 -23.30 -34.22
C TYR A 143 -2.47 -22.72 -33.77
N VAL A 144 -3.44 -22.63 -34.69
CA VAL A 144 -4.86 -22.49 -34.34
C VAL A 144 -5.55 -23.83 -34.48
N TYR A 145 -6.29 -24.20 -33.45
CA TYR A 145 -7.25 -25.30 -33.45
C TYR A 145 -8.67 -24.72 -33.38
N LEU A 146 -9.59 -25.31 -34.13
CA LEU A 146 -11.00 -24.95 -34.17
C LEU A 146 -11.86 -26.10 -33.69
N TYR A 147 -12.62 -25.85 -32.62
CA TYR A 147 -13.62 -26.78 -32.08
C TYR A 147 -15.00 -26.12 -32.03
N PRO A 148 -16.11 -26.90 -32.19
CA PRO A 148 -17.44 -26.41 -31.86
C PRO A 148 -17.50 -25.88 -30.42
N ALA A 149 -18.21 -24.77 -30.17
CA ALA A 149 -18.23 -24.16 -28.84
C ALA A 149 -18.84 -25.05 -27.74
N THR A 150 -19.61 -26.07 -28.12
CA THR A 150 -20.16 -27.10 -27.23
C THR A 150 -19.11 -28.12 -26.73
N THR A 151 -17.93 -28.20 -27.36
CA THR A 151 -16.83 -29.04 -26.88
C THR A 151 -16.24 -28.43 -25.59
N SER A 152 -16.15 -29.22 -24.51
CA SER A 152 -15.61 -28.74 -23.24
C SER A 152 -14.10 -28.49 -23.32
N ASP A 153 -13.59 -27.57 -22.50
CA ASP A 153 -12.18 -27.17 -22.56
C ASP A 153 -11.23 -28.32 -22.18
N ASP A 154 -11.68 -29.26 -21.34
CA ASP A 154 -10.93 -30.48 -21.03
C ASP A 154 -10.96 -31.49 -22.19
N THR A 155 -12.05 -31.57 -22.95
CA THR A 155 -12.10 -32.40 -24.18
C THR A 155 -11.15 -31.84 -25.23
N ILE A 156 -11.12 -30.51 -25.39
CA ILE A 156 -10.18 -29.80 -26.26
C ILE A 156 -8.73 -30.05 -25.82
N ARG A 157 -8.45 -29.90 -24.52
CA ARG A 157 -7.13 -30.13 -23.94
C ARG A 157 -6.67 -31.58 -24.12
N SER A 158 -7.59 -32.55 -23.98
CA SER A 158 -7.32 -33.97 -24.22
C SER A 158 -7.04 -34.26 -25.70
N ASP A 159 -7.83 -33.73 -26.64
CA ASP A 159 -7.61 -33.94 -28.08
C ASP A 159 -6.26 -33.35 -28.53
N ILE A 160 -5.96 -32.10 -28.15
CA ILE A 160 -4.66 -31.45 -28.42
C ILE A 160 -3.50 -32.26 -27.85
N ASN A 161 -3.58 -32.67 -26.57
CA ASN A 161 -2.52 -33.45 -25.92
C ASN A 161 -2.36 -34.86 -26.52
N SER A 162 -3.39 -35.40 -27.19
CA SER A 162 -3.33 -36.69 -27.90
C SER A 162 -2.82 -36.59 -29.35
N GLY A 163 -2.55 -35.38 -29.85
CA GLY A 163 -2.05 -35.14 -31.22
C GLY A 163 -3.00 -34.32 -32.12
N GLY A 164 -4.15 -33.86 -31.61
CA GLY A 164 -5.01 -32.88 -32.28
C GLY A 164 -5.74 -33.37 -33.53
N ALA A 165 -6.03 -34.68 -33.62
CA ALA A 165 -6.60 -35.29 -34.82
C ALA A 165 -8.03 -34.82 -35.16
N SER A 166 -8.76 -34.24 -34.19
CA SER A 166 -10.16 -33.83 -34.38
C SER A 166 -10.34 -32.39 -34.88
N ALA A 167 -9.28 -31.60 -35.00
CA ALA A 167 -9.37 -30.16 -35.29
C ALA A 167 -8.60 -29.70 -36.54
N LEU A 168 -9.18 -28.72 -37.24
CA LEU A 168 -8.57 -28.05 -38.40
C LEU A 168 -7.34 -27.24 -37.97
N THR A 169 -6.19 -27.88 -38.00
CA THR A 169 -4.89 -27.32 -37.58
C THR A 169 -4.28 -26.51 -38.73
N LYS A 170 -4.04 -25.20 -38.53
CA LYS A 170 -3.35 -24.33 -39.51
C LYS A 170 -2.27 -23.46 -38.83
N ASN A 171 -1.27 -23.06 -39.64
CA ASN A 171 -0.10 -22.32 -39.18
C ASN A 171 -0.29 -20.81 -39.31
N LEU A 172 -0.14 -20.07 -38.20
CA LEU A 172 -0.50 -18.65 -38.09
C LEU A 172 0.35 -17.68 -38.94
N SER A 173 1.45 -18.15 -39.55
CA SER A 173 2.42 -17.31 -40.25
C SER A 173 2.45 -17.45 -41.77
N GLU A 174 1.79 -18.47 -42.35
CA GLU A 174 1.99 -18.89 -43.75
C GLU A 174 0.73 -18.79 -44.63
N ASP A 175 -0.48 -18.90 -44.06
CA ASP A 175 -1.74 -18.84 -44.82
C ASP A 175 -2.19 -17.38 -45.08
N THR A 176 -2.16 -16.96 -46.35
CA THR A 176 -2.67 -15.66 -46.79
C THR A 176 -4.08 -15.75 -47.37
N VAL A 177 -4.97 -14.88 -46.90
CA VAL A 177 -6.34 -14.71 -47.37
C VAL A 177 -6.47 -13.38 -48.10
N LEU A 178 -7.12 -13.40 -49.27
CA LEU A 178 -7.47 -12.19 -50.00
C LEU A 178 -8.85 -11.70 -49.56
N LEU A 179 -8.88 -10.49 -49.00
CA LEU A 179 -10.09 -9.80 -48.57
C LEU A 179 -10.81 -9.15 -49.76
N ASN A 180 -12.07 -8.76 -49.56
CA ASN A 180 -12.95 -8.25 -50.63
C ASN A 180 -12.55 -6.85 -51.18
N ASP A 181 -11.56 -6.21 -50.57
CA ASP A 181 -10.90 -4.98 -51.04
C ASP A 181 -9.60 -5.26 -51.83
N ASN A 182 -9.34 -6.54 -52.13
CA ASN A 182 -8.09 -7.08 -52.70
C ASN A 182 -6.84 -6.85 -51.83
N THR A 183 -6.98 -6.56 -50.53
CA THR A 183 -5.84 -6.60 -49.60
C THR A 183 -5.54 -8.04 -49.18
N THR A 184 -4.25 -8.38 -49.14
CA THR A 184 -3.78 -9.70 -48.68
C THR A 184 -3.40 -9.60 -47.21
N ARG A 185 -4.03 -10.41 -46.36
CA ARG A 185 -3.71 -10.52 -44.92
C ARG A 185 -3.54 -11.99 -44.51
N THR A 186 -2.90 -12.23 -43.37
CA THR A 186 -2.79 -13.58 -42.81
C THR A 186 -4.14 -13.99 -42.19
N GLY A 187 -4.60 -15.21 -42.45
CA GLY A 187 -6.00 -15.56 -42.16
C GLY A 187 -6.40 -17.00 -42.47
N LEU A 188 -7.71 -17.24 -42.44
CA LEU A 188 -8.34 -18.54 -42.66
C LEU A 188 -9.60 -18.42 -43.54
N GLU A 189 -9.78 -19.38 -44.45
CA GLU A 189 -11.03 -19.58 -45.21
C GLU A 189 -11.70 -20.91 -44.80
N LEU A 190 -13.00 -20.87 -44.52
CA LEU A 190 -13.82 -22.02 -44.08
C LEU A 190 -15.05 -22.19 -45.00
N PRO A 191 -15.13 -23.25 -45.82
CA PRO A 191 -16.28 -23.48 -46.69
C PRO A 191 -17.52 -23.97 -45.94
N ILE A 192 -18.70 -23.47 -46.33
CA ILE A 192 -20.01 -23.80 -45.77
C ILE A 192 -20.85 -24.54 -46.82
N SER A 193 -21.30 -25.75 -46.50
CA SER A 193 -22.15 -26.55 -47.39
C SER A 193 -23.63 -26.17 -47.31
N GLY A 194 -24.00 -24.99 -47.80
CA GLY A 194 -25.40 -24.57 -47.89
C GLY A 194 -25.59 -23.10 -48.27
N SER A 195 -26.47 -22.82 -49.24
CA SER A 195 -26.83 -21.46 -49.63
C SER A 195 -27.88 -20.88 -48.66
N THR A 196 -27.53 -19.80 -47.98
CA THR A 196 -28.30 -19.05 -46.95
C THR A 196 -28.31 -19.72 -45.57
N LEU A 197 -27.72 -19.02 -44.59
CA LEU A 197 -27.87 -19.31 -43.15
C LEU A 197 -29.07 -18.52 -42.61
N THR A 198 -29.92 -19.12 -41.78
CA THR A 198 -30.92 -18.37 -41.01
C THR A 198 -30.33 -17.85 -39.70
N ALA A 199 -31.00 -16.87 -39.07
CA ALA A 199 -30.63 -16.41 -37.73
C ALA A 199 -30.74 -17.50 -36.64
N GLN A 200 -31.49 -18.58 -36.91
CA GLN A 200 -31.55 -19.75 -36.04
C GLN A 200 -30.31 -20.64 -36.20
N ASP A 201 -29.81 -20.80 -37.44
CA ASP A 201 -28.62 -21.59 -37.76
C ASP A 201 -27.33 -20.92 -37.27
N ALA A 202 -27.26 -19.59 -37.28
CA ALA A 202 -26.10 -18.82 -36.86
C ALA A 202 -25.63 -19.14 -35.43
N LYS A 203 -26.53 -19.57 -34.54
CA LYS A 203 -26.19 -20.04 -33.18
C LYS A 203 -25.36 -21.34 -33.16
N ASN A 204 -25.40 -22.14 -34.22
CA ASN A 204 -24.70 -23.42 -34.31
C ASN A 204 -23.24 -23.29 -34.83
N TYR A 205 -22.83 -22.09 -35.26
CA TYR A 205 -21.50 -21.82 -35.82
C TYR A 205 -20.59 -21.01 -34.87
N GLN A 206 -20.77 -21.20 -33.55
CA GLN A 206 -19.80 -20.74 -32.57
C GLN A 206 -18.59 -21.69 -32.54
N PHE A 207 -17.39 -21.14 -32.66
CA PHE A 207 -16.13 -21.89 -32.59
C PHE A 207 -15.24 -21.36 -31.47
N LYS A 208 -14.50 -22.26 -30.82
CA LYS A 208 -13.40 -21.91 -29.91
C LYS A 208 -12.09 -21.89 -30.71
N VAL A 209 -11.33 -20.81 -30.56
CA VAL A 209 -9.98 -20.64 -31.10
C VAL A 209 -8.99 -20.81 -29.95
N VAL A 210 -8.05 -21.75 -30.07
CA VAL A 210 -6.98 -21.97 -29.09
C VAL A 210 -5.62 -21.67 -29.73
N TYR A 211 -4.82 -20.85 -29.06
CA TYR A 211 -3.44 -20.50 -29.44
C TYR A 211 -2.44 -21.28 -28.58
N ALA A 212 -1.45 -21.92 -29.20
CA ALA A 212 -0.35 -22.58 -28.50
C ALA A 212 1.01 -21.97 -28.91
N ARG A 213 1.81 -21.52 -27.93
CA ARG A 213 3.10 -20.86 -28.15
C ARG A 213 4.24 -21.87 -28.22
N ARG A 214 5.05 -21.86 -29.29
CA ARG A 214 6.20 -22.77 -29.42
C ARG A 214 7.46 -22.13 -28.82
N ASN A 215 7.97 -22.66 -27.70
CA ASN A 215 9.24 -22.19 -27.11
C ASN A 215 10.41 -22.43 -28.08
N SER A 216 11.21 -21.40 -28.32
CA SER A 216 12.23 -21.37 -29.37
C SER A 216 13.61 -20.99 -28.83
N THR A 217 14.32 -21.98 -28.26
CA THR A 217 15.76 -21.86 -27.92
C THR A 217 16.51 -23.13 -28.32
N GLN A 218 16.71 -23.29 -29.62
CA GLN A 218 17.79 -24.11 -30.18
C GLN A 218 18.11 -23.57 -31.57
N GLU A 219 19.17 -22.75 -31.66
CA GLU A 219 19.85 -22.56 -32.94
C GLU A 219 21.07 -23.47 -33.02
N HIS A 220 21.29 -23.89 -34.26
CA HIS A 220 22.34 -24.73 -34.78
C HIS A 220 23.76 -24.19 -34.48
N ALA A 221 24.84 -24.93 -34.67
CA ALA A 221 25.13 -26.37 -34.68
C ALA A 221 26.63 -26.48 -35.03
N ASP A 222 27.39 -27.41 -34.46
CA ASP A 222 28.70 -27.76 -35.05
C ASP A 222 29.11 -29.21 -34.76
N PHE A 223 30.05 -29.71 -35.56
CA PHE A 223 30.27 -31.15 -35.78
C PHE A 223 31.47 -31.78 -35.04
N LEU A 224 31.56 -33.11 -35.15
CA LEU A 224 32.65 -34.05 -34.77
C LEU A 224 32.57 -34.59 -33.33
N GLN A 225 32.60 -35.91 -33.09
CA GLN A 225 32.51 -37.04 -34.03
C GLN A 225 32.02 -38.33 -33.30
N PHE A 226 31.80 -39.41 -34.07
CA PHE A 226 31.61 -40.79 -33.59
C PHE A 226 30.21 -41.19 -33.05
N ASN A 227 29.16 -40.92 -33.83
CA ASN A 227 27.89 -41.69 -33.86
C ASN A 227 27.08 -41.30 -35.11
N GLY A 228 27.47 -41.80 -36.29
CA GLY A 228 26.95 -41.34 -37.58
C GLY A 228 26.08 -42.36 -38.35
N GLU A 229 25.16 -41.82 -39.15
CA GLU A 229 24.37 -42.46 -40.22
C GLU A 229 23.11 -43.26 -39.83
N ASN A 230 22.02 -43.05 -40.61
CA ASN A 230 20.71 -43.70 -40.50
C ASN A 230 20.56 -44.86 -41.52
N LEU A 231 19.84 -45.94 -41.21
CA LEU A 231 19.54 -47.06 -42.14
C LEU A 231 18.18 -47.79 -41.86
N LYS A 232 17.55 -48.40 -42.89
CA LYS A 232 16.23 -49.11 -42.86
C LYS A 232 15.98 -50.02 -44.10
N LEU A 233 15.27 -51.19 -43.99
CA LEU A 233 14.34 -51.91 -44.97
C LEU A 233 14.07 -53.42 -44.61
N ASP A 234 12.98 -54.17 -44.96
CA ASP A 234 11.49 -53.99 -44.90
C ASP A 234 10.62 -55.34 -45.04
N LEU A 235 10.13 -55.84 -46.22
CA LEU A 235 8.94 -56.76 -46.39
C LEU A 235 8.74 -57.95 -47.46
N TYR A 236 9.55 -58.37 -48.47
CA TYR A 236 9.34 -59.65 -49.29
C TYR A 236 10.34 -60.83 -49.07
N PHE A 237 9.97 -62.11 -49.23
CA PHE A 237 10.92 -63.22 -49.50
C PHE A 237 10.26 -64.38 -50.31
N GLU A 238 10.64 -65.65 -50.09
CA GLU A 238 10.40 -66.80 -50.98
C GLU A 238 10.20 -68.10 -50.16
N GLY A 239 9.32 -69.04 -50.50
CA GLY A 239 8.35 -69.08 -51.60
C GLY A 239 7.07 -68.27 -51.33
N GLU A 240 6.07 -68.84 -50.65
CA GLU A 240 4.77 -68.15 -50.37
C GLU A 240 4.88 -67.10 -49.22
N THR A 241 5.88 -66.20 -49.21
CA THR A 241 6.40 -65.58 -47.94
C THR A 241 7.02 -64.14 -47.98
N PRO A 242 7.08 -63.33 -46.87
CA PRO A 242 7.45 -61.88 -46.90
C PRO A 242 8.46 -61.29 -45.82
N ARG A 243 9.68 -60.82 -46.20
CA ARG A 243 10.77 -60.15 -45.38
C ARG A 243 11.90 -59.40 -46.21
N TYR A 244 11.72 -58.16 -46.70
CA TYR A 244 12.80 -57.40 -47.40
C TYR A 244 13.89 -57.07 -46.36
N ARG A 245 15.08 -56.68 -46.81
CA ARG A 245 16.23 -56.51 -45.93
C ARG A 245 17.16 -55.40 -46.44
N ILE A 246 17.72 -54.61 -45.53
CA ILE A 246 19.16 -54.23 -45.43
C ILE A 246 19.32 -53.51 -44.07
N LEU A 247 19.94 -54.12 -43.05
CA LEU A 247 21.34 -54.57 -42.86
C LEU A 247 22.31 -53.47 -42.41
N ARG A 248 22.79 -53.61 -41.17
CA ARG A 248 24.23 -53.60 -40.88
C ARG A 248 24.55 -54.56 -39.72
N ASP A 249 24.94 -55.76 -40.13
CA ASP A 249 25.62 -56.86 -39.43
C ASP A 249 25.29 -57.14 -37.95
N GLU A 250 24.40 -58.13 -37.79
CA GLU A 250 24.06 -58.81 -36.55
C GLU A 250 25.26 -59.65 -36.03
N ALA A 251 25.99 -59.15 -35.04
CA ALA A 251 26.95 -59.91 -34.24
C ALA A 251 26.72 -59.65 -32.74
N SER A 252 26.78 -60.70 -31.92
CA SER A 252 26.27 -60.65 -30.54
C SER A 252 27.32 -60.29 -29.47
N ALA A 253 26.85 -59.47 -28.51
CA ALA A 253 27.30 -59.34 -27.10
C ALA A 253 28.38 -58.30 -26.71
N ILE A 254 28.15 -57.72 -25.51
CA ILE A 254 29.11 -57.23 -24.47
C ILE A 254 29.49 -55.72 -24.40
N MET A 255 28.91 -55.08 -23.37
CA MET A 255 29.43 -54.08 -22.39
C MET A 255 30.05 -52.72 -22.80
N THR A 256 29.46 -51.64 -22.27
CA THR A 256 30.01 -50.67 -21.25
C THR A 256 29.01 -49.49 -21.15
N ALA A 257 29.12 -48.45 -20.32
CA ALA A 257 29.46 -48.22 -18.90
C ALA A 257 29.45 -46.67 -18.72
N GLU A 258 28.91 -46.19 -17.61
CA GLU A 258 28.82 -44.81 -17.07
C GLU A 258 29.66 -43.65 -17.67
N THR A 259 29.13 -42.41 -17.67
CA THR A 259 29.51 -41.34 -16.69
C THR A 259 28.82 -39.96 -16.89
N MET A 260 28.90 -39.14 -15.82
CA MET A 260 28.58 -37.69 -15.67
C MET A 260 27.14 -37.28 -15.29
N PRO A 261 26.94 -36.16 -14.53
CA PRO A 261 27.92 -35.18 -14.01
C PRO A 261 28.00 -35.05 -12.46
N MET A 262 28.65 -33.98 -11.98
CA MET A 262 29.03 -33.68 -10.57
C MET A 262 27.94 -32.82 -9.84
N MET A 263 28.03 -32.28 -8.60
CA MET A 263 29.19 -31.73 -7.83
C MET A 263 28.84 -31.40 -6.36
N MET A 264 29.84 -30.93 -5.58
CA MET A 264 29.83 -30.45 -4.17
C MET A 264 29.76 -31.57 -3.09
N ALA A 265 30.77 -31.84 -2.23
CA ALA A 265 31.56 -31.02 -1.28
C ALA A 265 30.89 -30.92 0.12
N THR A 266 31.51 -31.29 1.25
CA THR A 266 32.82 -31.92 1.60
C THR A 266 32.57 -32.94 2.76
N SER A 267 33.51 -33.70 3.36
CA SER A 267 34.99 -33.80 3.36
C SER A 267 35.39 -35.29 3.61
N GLY A 268 36.54 -35.75 4.14
CA GLY A 268 37.75 -35.12 4.65
C GLY A 268 38.70 -36.12 5.33
N THR A 269 39.76 -36.58 4.62
CA THR A 269 40.91 -37.42 5.08
C THR A 269 40.61 -38.83 5.67
N ALA A 270 41.40 -39.88 5.39
CA ALA A 270 42.42 -40.11 4.35
C ALA A 270 42.79 -41.61 4.21
N ALA A 271 43.28 -42.01 3.02
CA ALA A 271 44.18 -43.16 2.75
C ALA A 271 43.66 -44.62 2.99
N THR A 272 44.07 -45.67 2.26
CA THR A 272 44.74 -45.83 0.93
C THR A 272 44.66 -47.31 0.47
N ALA A 273 44.42 -47.58 -0.83
CA ALA A 273 44.94 -48.73 -1.61
C ALA A 273 44.51 -50.19 -1.20
N LYS A 274 44.62 -51.26 -2.01
CA LYS A 274 44.70 -51.51 -3.48
C LYS A 274 44.46 -53.01 -3.79
N PHE A 275 43.93 -53.29 -5.00
CA PHE A 275 44.25 -54.42 -5.92
C PHE A 275 43.67 -55.86 -5.80
N TRP A 276 43.02 -56.29 -6.91
CA TRP A 276 43.16 -57.55 -7.70
C TRP A 276 42.76 -58.95 -7.14
N GLY A 277 42.07 -59.75 -7.98
CA GLY A 277 42.18 -61.24 -7.95
C GLY A 277 40.95 -62.08 -8.33
N GLN A 278 40.91 -62.66 -9.54
CA GLN A 278 40.16 -63.90 -9.90
C GLN A 278 41.02 -65.16 -9.54
N PRO A 279 40.56 -66.45 -9.56
CA PRO A 279 39.47 -67.02 -10.40
C PRO A 279 38.61 -68.22 -9.86
N ALA A 280 37.64 -68.64 -10.68
CA ALA A 280 37.21 -70.03 -11.01
C ALA A 280 36.83 -71.10 -9.93
N THR A 281 35.55 -71.53 -10.01
CA THR A 281 35.03 -72.93 -10.13
C THR A 281 35.98 -74.13 -9.89
N MET A 282 35.58 -75.27 -9.30
CA MET A 282 34.33 -76.03 -9.60
C MET A 282 34.00 -77.19 -8.61
N SER A 283 32.69 -77.46 -8.42
CA SER A 283 31.99 -78.74 -8.07
C SER A 283 32.62 -79.86 -7.21
N VAL A 284 32.32 -79.83 -5.89
CA VAL A 284 31.66 -80.87 -5.05
C VAL A 284 31.73 -82.36 -5.44
N THR A 285 32.06 -83.24 -4.47
CA THR A 285 31.52 -84.64 -4.41
C THR A 285 31.17 -85.18 -3.01
N LYS A 286 29.87 -85.45 -2.81
CA LYS A 286 29.24 -86.67 -2.25
C LYS A 286 29.69 -87.34 -0.92
N GLN A 287 30.68 -86.85 -0.17
CA GLN A 287 31.01 -87.41 1.17
C GLN A 287 31.12 -86.37 2.31
N GLN A 288 30.27 -85.34 2.24
CA GLN A 288 29.80 -84.55 3.38
C GLN A 288 28.27 -84.58 3.30
N VAL A 289 27.56 -85.67 3.66
CA VAL A 289 27.41 -86.29 5.00
C VAL A 289 26.85 -85.25 5.98
N GLN A 290 25.63 -85.37 6.51
CA GLN A 290 24.53 -86.34 6.30
C GLN A 290 23.25 -85.74 6.91
N ASN A 291 22.06 -86.27 6.58
CA ASN A 291 20.78 -86.01 7.26
C ASN A 291 20.22 -84.56 7.07
N ILE A 292 18.92 -84.28 7.17
CA ILE A 292 17.72 -85.16 7.29
C ILE A 292 16.55 -84.53 6.51
N GLN A 293 15.49 -85.30 6.23
CA GLN A 293 14.29 -84.82 5.54
C GLN A 293 13.31 -84.09 6.49
N PHE A 294 12.37 -83.33 5.94
CA PHE A 294 11.17 -82.89 6.66
C PHE A 294 10.42 -84.08 7.29
N VAL A 295 9.96 -83.94 8.54
CA VAL A 295 8.52 -83.86 8.91
C VAL A 295 8.35 -83.64 10.43
N ASP A 296 7.32 -82.86 10.75
CA ASP A 296 6.67 -82.51 12.02
C ASP A 296 7.05 -83.19 13.37
N ARG A 297 7.05 -82.32 14.41
CA ARG A 297 6.59 -82.49 15.81
C ARG A 297 7.54 -82.84 16.99
N ASP A 298 7.58 -81.87 17.90
CA ASP A 298 7.59 -81.93 19.38
C ASP A 298 8.87 -82.20 20.21
N VAL A 299 8.83 -81.63 21.43
CA VAL A 299 9.70 -81.81 22.63
C VAL A 299 11.10 -81.16 22.67
N LYS A 300 11.10 -79.91 23.18
CA LYS A 300 11.92 -79.34 24.29
C LYS A 300 13.36 -79.83 24.63
N THR A 301 14.12 -78.82 25.07
CA THR A 301 15.20 -78.77 26.09
C THR A 301 16.67 -79.14 25.77
N ASN A 302 17.52 -78.11 25.94
CA ASN A 302 18.92 -78.08 26.43
C ASN A 302 19.28 -79.14 27.50
N PRO A 303 20.57 -79.41 27.83
CA PRO A 303 21.74 -78.50 27.71
C PRO A 303 23.09 -79.13 27.26
N LEU A 304 24.13 -78.29 27.03
CA LEU A 304 25.39 -78.22 27.82
C LEU A 304 26.49 -77.43 27.10
N ALA A 305 27.39 -76.81 27.88
CA ALA A 305 28.53 -76.04 27.37
C ALA A 305 29.85 -76.46 28.06
N THR A 306 30.93 -76.58 27.28
CA THR A 306 32.36 -76.54 27.66
C THR A 306 33.18 -76.48 26.35
N GLY A 307 34.17 -75.61 26.15
CA GLY A 307 34.63 -74.51 26.98
C GLY A 307 35.82 -73.77 26.34
N ASP A 308 36.09 -72.57 26.84
CA ASP A 308 37.31 -71.75 26.74
C ASP A 308 37.84 -71.23 25.38
N THR A 309 38.40 -70.02 25.47
CA THR A 309 39.10 -69.20 24.45
C THR A 309 38.31 -68.69 23.24
N TYR A 310 38.19 -67.36 23.18
CA TYR A 310 37.81 -66.62 21.98
C TYR A 310 38.89 -66.71 20.89
N ASN A 311 38.46 -66.70 19.64
CA ASN A 311 38.87 -65.62 18.74
C ASN A 311 37.78 -65.31 17.71
N SER A 312 37.71 -64.05 17.30
CA SER A 312 36.80 -63.59 16.25
C SER A 312 37.32 -63.99 14.87
N GLU A 313 36.42 -64.42 13.97
CA GLU A 313 36.43 -63.89 12.60
C GLU A 313 35.09 -64.13 11.89
N GLN A 314 34.93 -63.51 10.71
CA GLN A 314 33.65 -63.33 10.03
C GLN A 314 33.38 -64.47 9.04
N VAL A 315 32.11 -64.90 8.94
CA VAL A 315 31.59 -65.52 7.70
C VAL A 315 30.35 -64.74 7.28
N VAL A 316 30.49 -63.95 6.22
CA VAL A 316 29.39 -63.25 5.56
C VAL A 316 28.77 -64.17 4.52
N TYR A 317 27.49 -64.50 4.67
CA TYR A 317 26.71 -65.11 3.59
C TYR A 317 26.27 -64.02 2.61
N ALA A 318 27.08 -63.79 1.58
CA ALA A 318 26.69 -62.92 0.48
C ALA A 318 25.62 -63.59 -0.39
N TRP A 319 24.43 -63.00 -0.47
CA TRP A 319 23.53 -63.18 -1.60
C TRP A 319 23.80 -62.07 -2.61
N ASP A 320 24.02 -62.45 -3.87
CA ASP A 320 23.96 -61.50 -4.98
C ASP A 320 22.50 -61.18 -5.26
N VAL A 321 22.10 -59.92 -5.01
CA VAL A 321 20.79 -59.37 -5.39
C VAL A 321 21.01 -58.11 -6.21
N SER A 322 21.85 -58.21 -7.23
CA SER A 322 21.82 -57.28 -8.36
C SER A 322 20.41 -57.27 -8.97
N ALA A 323 19.73 -56.12 -8.83
CA ALA A 323 18.35 -55.86 -9.25
C ALA A 323 17.23 -56.60 -8.48
N ALA A 324 17.06 -56.27 -7.19
CA ALA A 324 15.71 -55.99 -6.71
C ALA A 324 15.25 -54.65 -7.33
N GLN A 325 14.38 -54.68 -8.35
CA GLN A 325 13.99 -53.49 -9.13
C GLN A 325 13.21 -52.42 -8.34
N ASP A 326 12.69 -52.79 -7.17
CA ASP A 326 11.79 -52.01 -6.33
C ASP A 326 12.49 -51.14 -5.26
N LYS A 327 13.75 -51.45 -4.91
CA LYS A 327 14.45 -50.95 -3.71
C LYS A 327 13.76 -51.34 -2.38
N THR A 328 13.18 -52.54 -2.31
CA THR A 328 12.65 -53.09 -1.05
C THR A 328 13.79 -53.50 -0.12
N VAL A 329 13.63 -53.16 1.17
CA VAL A 329 14.59 -53.48 2.23
C VAL A 329 14.01 -54.53 3.17
N GLN A 330 14.63 -55.71 3.19
CA GLN A 330 14.33 -56.77 4.17
C GLN A 330 15.35 -56.73 5.31
N ALA A 331 14.86 -56.85 6.54
CA ALA A 331 15.66 -56.73 7.75
C ALA A 331 15.17 -57.68 8.86
N TRP A 332 16.09 -58.07 9.72
CA TRP A 332 15.92 -59.15 10.69
C TRP A 332 16.59 -58.76 12.02
N LEU A 333 15.94 -59.00 13.15
CA LEU A 333 16.55 -58.81 14.47
C LEU A 333 17.29 -60.10 14.88
N VAL A 334 18.54 -59.98 15.31
CA VAL A 334 19.29 -61.09 15.90
C VAL A 334 19.60 -60.77 17.36
N TYR A 335 19.06 -61.60 18.27
CA TYR A 335 19.32 -61.53 19.71
C TYR A 335 20.78 -61.90 20.02
N THR A 336 21.47 -61.08 20.83
CA THR A 336 22.80 -61.39 21.34
C THR A 336 22.85 -61.25 22.86
N ALA A 337 23.33 -62.31 23.55
CA ALA A 337 23.40 -62.39 25.00
C ALA A 337 24.85 -62.19 25.49
N ASP A 338 25.13 -61.00 26.03
CA ASP A 338 26.33 -60.75 26.84
C ASP A 338 25.97 -60.91 28.33
N THR A 339 26.88 -61.48 29.14
CA THR A 339 26.64 -61.70 30.58
C THR A 339 27.06 -60.50 31.45
N PRO A 340 26.37 -60.24 32.58
CA PRO A 340 26.61 -59.06 33.41
C PRO A 340 27.69 -59.28 34.48
N THR A 341 28.46 -58.24 34.81
CA THR A 341 29.24 -58.18 36.07
C THR A 341 29.27 -56.78 36.69
N GLN A 342 29.38 -56.76 38.02
CA GLN A 342 29.56 -55.63 38.95
C GLN A 342 28.37 -54.69 39.24
N PRO A 343 28.02 -54.48 40.54
CA PRO A 343 27.10 -53.45 40.97
C PRO A 343 27.81 -52.11 41.23
N ILE A 344 27.05 -51.01 41.27
CA ILE A 344 27.52 -49.71 41.76
C ILE A 344 26.77 -49.38 43.05
N VAL A 345 27.51 -49.01 44.09
CA VAL A 345 26.99 -48.42 45.33
C VAL A 345 27.10 -46.90 45.21
N ASP A 346 26.15 -46.16 45.78
CA ASP A 346 26.24 -44.70 45.82
C ASP A 346 27.15 -44.19 46.95
N GLY A 347 27.35 -42.86 47.01
CA GLY A 347 28.39 -42.24 47.83
C GLY A 347 28.16 -42.21 49.35
N ASN A 348 27.00 -42.64 49.88
CA ASN A 348 26.70 -42.53 51.32
C ASN A 348 26.25 -43.84 52.01
N GLY A 349 25.88 -44.89 51.27
CA GLY A 349 25.96 -46.26 51.80
C GLY A 349 24.91 -46.69 52.84
N ASP A 350 23.64 -46.29 52.68
CA ASP A 350 22.50 -46.86 53.43
C ASP A 350 21.32 -47.13 52.45
N PRO A 351 20.61 -48.28 52.52
CA PRO A 351 19.65 -48.65 51.47
C PRO A 351 18.20 -48.27 51.81
N THR A 352 17.64 -47.33 51.05
CA THR A 352 16.19 -47.08 50.99
C THR A 352 15.68 -47.27 49.55
N GLY A 353 14.53 -47.89 49.31
CA GLY A 353 13.58 -48.39 50.31
C GLY A 353 12.16 -48.64 49.82
N ASP A 354 11.94 -48.69 48.49
CA ASP A 354 10.66 -49.10 47.89
C ASP A 354 10.91 -50.05 46.72
N THR A 355 10.01 -51.02 46.53
CA THR A 355 10.26 -52.19 45.68
C THR A 355 9.71 -52.03 44.27
N GLU A 356 10.53 -51.55 43.34
CA GLU A 356 10.30 -51.79 41.91
C GLU A 356 11.14 -52.98 41.42
N VAL A 357 10.51 -53.92 40.71
CA VAL A 357 11.15 -55.17 40.27
C VAL A 357 11.98 -54.92 39.02
N ILE A 358 13.26 -54.58 39.20
CA ILE A 358 14.24 -54.50 38.12
C ILE A 358 14.60 -55.92 37.63
N THR A 359 13.78 -56.48 36.75
CA THR A 359 14.25 -57.46 35.76
C THR A 359 14.84 -56.71 34.57
N ASP A 360 16.14 -56.38 34.64
CA ASP A 360 16.88 -55.85 33.49
C ASP A 360 16.90 -56.92 32.38
N GLY A 361 16.17 -56.61 31.31
CA GLY A 361 16.10 -57.41 30.08
C GLY A 361 16.76 -56.69 28.91
N ARG A 362 18.04 -56.29 29.04
CA ARG A 362 18.85 -55.74 27.93
C ARG A 362 19.15 -56.78 26.82
N ALA A 363 18.10 -57.21 26.14
CA ALA A 363 18.17 -57.87 24.85
C ALA A 363 18.77 -56.90 23.80
N ARG A 364 20.10 -56.94 23.63
CA ARG A 364 20.77 -56.20 22.54
C ARG A 364 20.57 -56.95 21.23
N TYR A 365 19.40 -56.72 20.64
CA TYR A 365 19.12 -57.07 19.25
C TYR A 365 20.02 -56.24 18.33
N LYS A 366 20.66 -56.89 17.37
CA LYS A 366 21.30 -56.23 16.23
C LYS A 366 20.36 -56.30 15.04
N LEU A 367 20.11 -55.15 14.41
CA LEU A 367 19.30 -55.04 13.20
C LEU A 367 20.19 -55.41 11.99
N TYR A 368 19.98 -56.60 11.44
CA TYR A 368 20.67 -57.07 10.24
C TYR A 368 19.80 -56.78 9.01
N VAL A 369 20.28 -55.88 8.14
CA VAL A 369 19.58 -55.47 6.93
C VAL A 369 20.23 -56.09 5.71
N GLY A 370 19.44 -56.80 4.90
CA GLY A 370 19.91 -57.42 3.66
C GLY A 370 20.13 -56.36 2.58
N GLY A 371 21.39 -55.93 2.38
CA GLY A 371 21.71 -55.00 1.30
C GLY A 371 23.14 -54.45 1.24
N GLN A 372 23.88 -54.37 2.35
CA GLN A 372 25.28 -53.91 2.33
C GLN A 372 26.21 -54.66 3.30
N ASN A 373 27.46 -54.84 2.86
CA ASN A 373 28.55 -55.38 3.66
C ASN A 373 29.09 -54.31 4.64
N GLY A 374 28.58 -54.27 5.87
CA GLY A 374 29.13 -53.42 6.92
C GLY A 374 28.44 -53.61 8.25
N VAL A 375 29.19 -53.99 9.29
CA VAL A 375 28.68 -53.96 10.67
C VAL A 375 28.66 -52.50 11.14
N LEU A 376 27.47 -51.94 11.29
CA LEU A 376 27.24 -50.56 11.78
C LEU A 376 26.38 -50.59 13.05
N GLY A 377 26.64 -49.65 13.96
CA GLY A 377 25.78 -49.35 15.09
C GLY A 377 25.80 -50.35 16.25
N ASN A 378 26.38 -49.96 17.38
CA ASN A 378 26.08 -50.62 18.66
C ASN A 378 24.68 -50.16 19.11
N ALA A 379 23.77 -51.10 19.40
CA ALA A 379 22.45 -50.82 19.97
C ALA A 379 22.58 -50.37 21.44
N GLY A 380 22.99 -49.11 21.62
CA GLY A 380 23.36 -48.54 22.92
C GLY A 380 23.83 -47.08 22.88
N GLY A 381 23.41 -46.29 21.89
CA GLY A 381 23.57 -44.84 21.86
C GLY A 381 22.23 -44.15 22.19
N THR A 382 22.25 -42.99 22.85
CA THR A 382 21.05 -42.33 23.41
C THR A 382 20.07 -41.74 22.38
N ASN A 383 20.33 -41.90 21.08
CA ASN A 383 19.50 -41.40 19.99
C ASN A 383 18.93 -42.60 19.19
N ASN A 384 17.85 -43.20 19.71
CA ASN A 384 17.10 -44.22 18.98
C ASN A 384 16.51 -43.62 17.69
N ALA A 385 16.98 -44.04 16.52
CA ALA A 385 16.36 -43.75 15.22
C ALA A 385 16.69 -44.89 14.25
N TYR A 386 15.89 -45.95 14.27
CA TYR A 386 16.30 -47.27 13.75
C TYR A 386 16.38 -47.36 12.21
N PHE A 387 15.64 -46.53 11.48
CA PHE A 387 15.66 -46.49 10.02
C PHE A 387 16.16 -45.16 9.40
N SER A 388 16.66 -44.19 10.18
CA SER A 388 17.02 -42.86 9.66
C SER A 388 18.17 -42.83 8.64
N ASP A 389 18.92 -43.93 8.56
CA ASP A 389 20.01 -44.13 7.59
C ASP A 389 19.51 -44.70 6.26
N PHE A 390 18.29 -45.27 6.22
CA PHE A 390 17.68 -45.88 5.03
C PHE A 390 16.88 -44.86 4.19
N ARG A 391 17.38 -43.63 4.09
CA ARG A 391 16.70 -42.50 3.40
C ARG A 391 16.38 -42.73 1.91
N ASN A 392 16.96 -43.76 1.32
CA ASN A 392 16.79 -44.17 -0.09
C ASN A 392 15.88 -45.40 -0.28
N ALA A 393 15.40 -46.02 0.80
CA ALA A 393 14.53 -47.19 0.76
C ALA A 393 13.09 -46.80 0.37
N LYS A 394 12.50 -47.52 -0.58
CA LYS A 394 11.13 -47.26 -1.05
C LYS A 394 10.07 -48.09 -0.33
N THR A 395 10.43 -49.30 0.06
CA THR A 395 9.56 -50.25 0.76
C THR A 395 10.34 -50.85 1.91
N ILE A 396 9.74 -50.90 3.09
CA ILE A 396 10.30 -51.61 4.25
C ILE A 396 9.28 -52.66 4.69
N ASP A 397 9.73 -53.90 4.83
CA ASP A 397 8.90 -55.04 5.24
C ASP A 397 8.96 -55.20 6.76
N VAL A 398 7.85 -54.90 7.46
CA VAL A 398 7.75 -55.00 8.93
C VAL A 398 7.08 -56.29 9.41
N ASP A 399 6.57 -57.14 8.52
CA ASP A 399 5.94 -58.43 8.85
C ASP A 399 6.88 -59.37 9.65
N LYS A 400 8.19 -59.26 9.39
CA LYS A 400 9.25 -60.10 9.97
C LYS A 400 9.97 -59.45 11.15
N PHE A 401 9.51 -58.29 11.59
CA PHE A 401 10.07 -57.59 12.74
C PHE A 401 9.46 -58.13 14.03
N GLU A 402 10.12 -59.13 14.64
CA GLU A 402 9.87 -59.57 16.02
C GLU A 402 10.28 -58.49 17.04
N VAL A 403 9.65 -57.32 16.97
CA VAL A 403 9.83 -56.15 17.86
C VAL A 403 9.04 -56.33 19.18
N CYS A 404 8.65 -57.57 19.48
CA CYS A 404 7.78 -58.01 20.57
C CYS A 404 8.21 -57.57 21.98
N GLU A 405 9.42 -57.05 22.18
CA GLU A 405 9.94 -56.57 23.46
C GLU A 405 10.33 -55.07 23.48
N SER A 406 10.25 -54.33 22.37
CA SER A 406 10.68 -52.92 22.36
C SER A 406 9.72 -52.02 23.13
N ARG A 407 10.22 -51.39 24.19
CA ARG A 407 9.51 -50.33 24.93
C ARG A 407 9.56 -48.96 24.26
N SER A 408 10.30 -48.78 23.15
CA SER A 408 10.43 -47.47 22.49
C SER A 408 10.42 -47.59 20.98
N LEU A 409 9.53 -46.81 20.34
CA LEU A 409 9.46 -46.60 18.89
C LEU A 409 9.80 -45.13 18.54
N TYR A 410 10.54 -44.44 19.44
CA TYR A 410 11.02 -43.08 19.20
C TYR A 410 11.81 -43.01 17.90
N ARG A 411 11.47 -42.03 17.04
CA ARG A 411 12.13 -41.75 15.74
C ARG A 411 12.34 -42.97 14.82
N TYR A 412 11.53 -44.02 14.93
CA TYR A 412 11.80 -45.30 14.27
C TYR A 412 12.02 -45.17 12.75
N PHE A 413 11.18 -44.41 12.05
CA PHE A 413 11.25 -44.05 10.63
C PHE A 413 11.56 -42.56 10.38
N PHE A 414 12.26 -41.90 11.32
CA PHE A 414 12.61 -40.48 11.20
C PHE A 414 13.45 -40.19 9.95
N GLY A 415 13.05 -39.20 9.15
CA GLY A 415 13.80 -38.75 7.97
C GLY A 415 13.81 -39.75 6.80
N THR A 416 12.80 -40.62 6.70
CA THR A 416 12.67 -41.61 5.63
C THR A 416 12.15 -40.99 4.33
N THR A 417 12.99 -40.16 3.70
CA THR A 417 12.67 -39.25 2.58
C THR A 417 12.43 -39.89 1.21
N ALA A 418 12.49 -41.22 1.10
CA ALA A 418 12.13 -41.96 -0.12
C ALA A 418 11.11 -43.08 0.13
N LEU A 419 10.62 -43.21 1.37
CA LEU A 419 9.68 -44.26 1.75
C LEU A 419 8.33 -44.04 1.06
N THR A 420 7.80 -45.10 0.47
CA THR A 420 6.54 -45.11 -0.29
C THR A 420 5.60 -46.25 0.12
N SER A 421 6.06 -47.24 0.88
CA SER A 421 5.25 -48.39 1.33
C SER A 421 5.83 -49.03 2.59
N LEU A 422 4.94 -49.53 3.46
CA LEU A 422 5.25 -50.50 4.52
C LEU A 422 4.39 -51.75 4.32
N THR A 423 5.00 -52.94 4.36
CA THR A 423 4.30 -54.23 4.24
C THR A 423 4.27 -54.97 5.58
N GLY A 424 3.16 -55.67 5.89
CA GLY A 424 2.95 -56.31 7.19
C GLY A 424 2.66 -55.35 8.35
N GLN A 425 2.42 -54.07 8.05
CA GLN A 425 2.15 -53.03 9.04
C GLN A 425 0.92 -53.36 9.91
N GLU A 426 -0.08 -54.02 9.35
CA GLU A 426 -1.27 -54.54 10.02
C GLU A 426 -0.99 -55.66 11.06
N ASN A 427 0.13 -56.38 10.95
CA ASN A 427 0.50 -57.46 11.88
C ASN A 427 1.39 -57.00 13.04
N TRP A 428 1.85 -55.74 13.03
CA TRP A 428 2.96 -55.30 13.87
C TRP A 428 2.57 -55.12 15.35
N HIS A 429 3.21 -55.89 16.24
CA HIS A 429 2.89 -55.95 17.67
C HIS A 429 3.46 -54.78 18.49
N THR A 430 2.75 -53.65 18.56
CA THR A 430 3.22 -52.42 19.23
C THR A 430 2.95 -52.32 20.74
N ARG A 431 2.14 -53.21 21.34
CA ARG A 431 1.61 -53.14 22.73
C ARG A 431 2.60 -52.80 23.85
N ASN A 432 3.87 -53.12 23.69
CA ASN A 432 4.91 -52.89 24.70
C ASN A 432 5.54 -51.48 24.61
N ALA A 433 5.27 -50.72 23.55
CA ALA A 433 5.83 -49.39 23.34
C ALA A 433 5.25 -48.34 24.31
N THR A 434 6.12 -47.59 24.98
CA THR A 434 5.74 -46.46 25.86
C THR A 434 5.90 -45.10 25.19
N THR A 435 6.53 -45.04 24.00
CA THR A 435 6.63 -43.83 23.18
C THR A 435 6.70 -44.17 21.69
N MET A 436 5.98 -43.38 20.89
CA MET A 436 6.02 -43.33 19.42
C MET A 436 6.38 -41.91 18.93
N SER A 437 7.03 -41.10 19.77
CA SER A 437 7.31 -39.71 19.45
C SER A 437 8.29 -39.57 18.28
N GLU A 438 8.05 -38.59 17.39
CA GLU A 438 8.81 -38.36 16.15
C GLU A 438 8.95 -39.58 15.21
N MET A 439 8.14 -40.63 15.38
CA MET A 439 8.34 -41.94 14.72
C MET A 439 8.35 -41.88 13.19
N PHE A 440 7.54 -41.03 12.57
CA PHE A 440 7.45 -40.79 11.13
C PHE A 440 7.79 -39.33 10.76
N ARG A 441 8.48 -38.60 11.64
CA ARG A 441 8.86 -37.21 11.38
C ARG A 441 9.77 -37.11 10.15
N ASN A 442 9.48 -36.21 9.21
CA ASN A 442 10.12 -36.14 7.88
C ASN A 442 10.07 -37.47 7.08
N SER A 443 9.01 -38.27 7.22
CA SER A 443 8.76 -39.43 6.36
C SER A 443 7.94 -39.04 5.13
N THR A 444 8.27 -39.62 3.97
CA THR A 444 7.47 -39.45 2.73
C THR A 444 6.42 -40.54 2.52
N ILE A 445 6.13 -41.37 3.51
CA ILE A 445 5.14 -42.44 3.39
C ILE A 445 3.75 -41.85 3.04
N PRO A 446 3.11 -42.28 1.93
CA PRO A 446 1.85 -41.68 1.49
C PRO A 446 0.63 -42.20 2.26
N THR A 447 0.64 -43.48 2.65
CA THR A 447 -0.45 -44.11 3.37
C THR A 447 0.08 -45.02 4.46
N LEU A 448 -0.56 -44.99 5.64
CA LEU A 448 -0.24 -45.89 6.76
C LEU A 448 -1.51 -46.66 7.17
N ASN A 449 -1.38 -47.97 7.31
CA ASN A 449 -2.40 -48.86 7.88
C ASN A 449 -1.90 -49.37 9.23
N ALA A 450 -2.38 -48.72 10.30
CA ALA A 450 -2.05 -49.00 11.68
C ALA A 450 -3.24 -49.57 12.48
N SER A 451 -4.20 -50.17 11.78
CA SER A 451 -5.40 -50.79 12.36
C SER A 451 -5.12 -51.97 13.30
N GLY A 452 -3.94 -52.59 13.21
CA GLY A 452 -3.47 -53.62 14.14
C GLY A 452 -2.63 -53.10 15.31
N TRP A 453 -2.37 -51.79 15.41
CA TRP A 453 -1.43 -51.24 16.40
C TRP A 453 -2.12 -50.98 17.74
N ASP A 454 -1.64 -51.66 18.78
CA ASP A 454 -1.96 -51.37 20.16
C ASP A 454 -1.11 -50.18 20.65
N VAL A 455 -1.78 -49.10 21.02
CA VAL A 455 -1.19 -47.85 21.53
C VAL A 455 -1.53 -47.57 23.00
N SER A 456 -2.13 -48.56 23.68
CA SER A 456 -2.69 -48.43 25.03
C SER A 456 -1.66 -48.05 26.10
N ASN A 457 -0.39 -48.40 25.89
CA ASN A 457 0.73 -48.13 26.80
C ASN A 457 1.57 -46.90 26.39
N VAL A 458 1.22 -46.21 25.29
CA VAL A 458 2.03 -45.12 24.72
C VAL A 458 1.77 -43.80 25.45
N ALA A 459 2.72 -43.35 26.27
CA ALA A 459 2.65 -42.09 27.02
C ALA A 459 3.03 -40.84 26.18
N SER A 460 3.58 -41.02 24.97
CA SER A 460 3.87 -39.89 24.08
C SER A 460 3.90 -40.26 22.59
N MET A 461 3.02 -39.63 21.82
CA MET A 461 2.99 -39.58 20.35
C MET A 461 3.44 -38.20 19.81
N ALA A 462 4.12 -37.40 20.64
CA ALA A 462 4.53 -36.05 20.28
C ALA A 462 5.32 -36.02 18.94
N SER A 463 4.94 -35.11 18.04
CA SER A 463 5.57 -34.95 16.72
C SER A 463 5.58 -36.21 15.83
N MET A 464 4.72 -37.22 16.07
CA MET A 464 4.78 -38.52 15.38
C MET A 464 4.81 -38.42 13.85
N PHE A 465 4.01 -37.55 13.24
CA PHE A 465 3.93 -37.28 11.79
C PHE A 465 4.32 -35.82 11.45
N TYR A 466 5.18 -35.21 12.26
CA TYR A 466 5.70 -33.85 12.03
C TYR A 466 6.45 -33.76 10.69
N GLU A 467 6.13 -32.79 9.85
CA GLU A 467 6.73 -32.62 8.49
C GLU A 467 6.58 -33.90 7.62
N ALA A 468 5.48 -34.65 7.79
CA ALA A 468 5.18 -35.85 6.99
C ALA A 468 4.51 -35.49 5.65
N TYR A 469 5.23 -34.72 4.82
CA TYR A 469 4.78 -34.00 3.61
C TYR A 469 4.09 -34.82 2.48
N LYS A 470 3.81 -36.10 2.69
CA LYS A 470 3.17 -36.97 1.70
C LYS A 470 2.06 -37.83 2.28
N LEU A 471 1.90 -37.90 3.60
CA LEU A 471 0.90 -38.71 4.28
C LEU A 471 -0.50 -38.18 3.97
N THR A 472 -1.22 -38.82 3.06
CA THR A 472 -2.60 -38.48 2.70
C THR A 472 -3.64 -39.23 3.52
N THR A 473 -3.28 -40.44 4.02
CA THR A 473 -4.19 -41.36 4.74
C THR A 473 -3.51 -42.08 5.91
N LEU A 474 -4.18 -42.09 7.06
CA LEU A 474 -3.89 -42.87 8.26
C LEU A 474 -5.11 -43.71 8.64
N ASN A 475 -5.12 -45.00 8.30
CA ASN A 475 -6.11 -45.97 8.76
C ASN A 475 -5.70 -46.45 10.16
N ALA A 476 -6.43 -46.00 11.19
CA ALA A 476 -6.09 -46.21 12.59
C ALA A 476 -7.34 -46.30 13.52
N PRO A 477 -8.30 -47.21 13.27
CA PRO A 477 -9.51 -47.32 14.07
C PRO A 477 -9.25 -47.81 15.51
N ASN A 478 -10.02 -47.28 16.46
CA ASN A 478 -10.06 -47.65 17.88
C ASN A 478 -8.73 -47.54 18.64
N TRP A 479 -7.84 -46.62 18.23
CA TRP A 479 -6.66 -46.28 19.01
C TRP A 479 -7.03 -45.75 20.41
N THR A 480 -6.20 -46.07 21.40
CA THR A 480 -6.42 -45.76 22.84
C THR A 480 -5.20 -45.08 23.48
N PRO A 481 -4.69 -43.93 22.95
CA PRO A 481 -3.34 -43.45 23.24
C PRO A 481 -3.04 -43.27 24.74
N GLY A 482 -2.24 -44.20 25.28
CA GLY A 482 -1.82 -44.18 26.67
C GLY A 482 -2.93 -44.47 27.69
N VAL A 483 -4.02 -45.16 27.34
CA VAL A 483 -5.13 -45.52 28.26
C VAL A 483 -4.67 -46.25 29.54
N LEU A 484 -3.56 -46.99 29.48
CA LEU A 484 -2.93 -47.70 30.60
C LEU A 484 -1.90 -46.86 31.37
N THR A 485 -1.71 -45.59 31.01
CA THR A 485 -0.67 -44.69 31.55
C THR A 485 -1.27 -43.59 32.43
N ALA A 486 -0.40 -42.80 33.08
CA ALA A 486 -0.81 -41.62 33.84
C ALA A 486 -1.26 -40.44 32.94
N GLY A 487 -0.90 -40.45 31.65
CA GLY A 487 -1.27 -39.41 30.68
C GLY A 487 -0.46 -39.52 29.39
N CYS A 488 -1.04 -39.07 28.27
CA CYS A 488 -0.43 -39.11 26.94
C CYS A 488 -0.20 -37.71 26.36
N ASN A 489 0.97 -37.49 25.76
CA ASN A 489 1.26 -36.27 24.99
C ASN A 489 1.08 -36.50 23.48
N MET A 490 0.23 -35.69 22.83
CA MET A 490 -0.01 -35.69 21.37
C MET A 490 0.34 -34.34 20.72
N SER A 491 1.12 -33.49 21.40
CA SER A 491 1.55 -32.20 20.85
C SER A 491 2.28 -32.35 19.52
N TYR A 492 2.07 -31.43 18.58
CA TYR A 492 2.72 -31.41 17.26
C TYR A 492 2.48 -32.65 16.36
N MET A 493 1.54 -33.55 16.69
CA MET A 493 1.46 -34.89 16.08
C MET A 493 1.37 -34.90 14.54
N PHE A 494 0.64 -33.95 13.94
CA PHE A 494 0.48 -33.76 12.50
C PHE A 494 0.96 -32.36 12.03
N TYR A 495 1.85 -31.72 12.79
CA TYR A 495 2.45 -30.43 12.40
C TYR A 495 3.04 -30.53 10.99
N ASP A 496 2.68 -29.58 10.11
CA ASP A 496 3.17 -29.48 8.73
C ASP A 496 3.01 -30.77 7.89
N ALA A 497 2.00 -31.59 8.22
CA ALA A 497 1.52 -32.67 7.37
C ALA A 497 0.62 -32.09 6.26
N ASP A 498 1.20 -31.31 5.35
CA ASP A 498 0.52 -30.53 4.30
C ASP A 498 -0.44 -31.37 3.43
N ALA A 499 -0.11 -32.64 3.21
CA ALA A 499 -0.83 -33.62 2.40
C ALA A 499 -2.02 -34.31 3.10
N ILE A 500 -2.17 -34.21 4.43
CA ILE A 500 -3.18 -35.00 5.15
C ILE A 500 -4.60 -34.57 4.77
N THR A 501 -5.48 -35.55 4.53
CA THR A 501 -6.84 -35.31 4.04
C THR A 501 -7.90 -35.70 5.08
N SER A 502 -9.05 -35.03 5.10
CA SER A 502 -10.14 -35.38 6.03
C SER A 502 -10.65 -36.81 5.81
N ALA A 503 -10.75 -37.24 4.55
CA ALA A 503 -11.09 -38.62 4.19
C ALA A 503 -9.99 -39.62 4.64
N GLY A 504 -8.73 -39.20 4.56
CA GLY A 504 -7.60 -39.96 5.08
C GLY A 504 -7.50 -40.02 6.61
N LEU A 505 -8.34 -39.29 7.34
CA LEU A 505 -8.50 -39.34 8.79
C LEU A 505 -9.89 -39.84 9.22
N GLN A 506 -10.63 -40.54 8.34
CA GLN A 506 -11.99 -41.03 8.61
C GLN A 506 -12.15 -41.76 9.96
N ASP A 507 -11.12 -42.49 10.40
CA ASP A 507 -11.16 -43.32 11.61
C ASP A 507 -10.86 -42.52 12.90
N ILE A 508 -10.42 -41.26 12.80
CA ILE A 508 -9.88 -40.49 13.93
C ILE A 508 -10.91 -40.21 15.03
N ASN A 509 -12.20 -40.20 14.69
CA ASN A 509 -13.31 -40.03 15.63
C ASN A 509 -13.47 -41.23 16.60
N THR A 510 -12.86 -42.38 16.29
CA THR A 510 -12.94 -43.61 17.10
C THR A 510 -11.88 -43.69 18.21
N TRP A 511 -11.04 -42.65 18.36
CA TRP A 511 -9.92 -42.66 19.29
C TRP A 511 -10.35 -42.35 20.73
N ASP A 512 -10.02 -43.23 21.69
CA ASP A 512 -10.13 -42.95 23.12
C ASP A 512 -8.99 -42.03 23.55
N THR A 513 -9.28 -40.73 23.54
CA THR A 513 -8.35 -39.67 23.95
C THR A 513 -8.43 -39.33 25.44
N SER A 514 -9.16 -40.11 26.27
CA SER A 514 -9.42 -39.80 27.68
C SER A 514 -8.19 -39.65 28.58
N LYS A 515 -7.01 -40.13 28.16
CA LYS A 515 -5.72 -39.92 28.85
C LYS A 515 -4.84 -38.83 28.26
N VAL A 516 -5.25 -38.19 27.17
CA VAL A 516 -4.42 -37.17 26.51
C VAL A 516 -4.41 -35.89 27.35
N THR A 517 -3.23 -35.37 27.64
CA THR A 517 -3.05 -34.18 28.50
C THR A 517 -2.59 -32.94 27.73
N ASN A 518 -2.09 -33.10 26.51
CA ASN A 518 -1.58 -32.00 25.67
C ASN A 518 -1.83 -32.28 24.18
N MET A 519 -2.50 -31.33 23.52
CA MET A 519 -2.80 -31.32 22.08
C MET A 519 -2.28 -30.04 21.40
N GLY A 520 -1.41 -29.26 22.06
CA GLY A 520 -0.83 -28.05 21.49
C GLY A 520 -0.12 -28.32 20.16
N TYR A 521 -0.30 -27.41 19.19
CA TYR A 521 0.26 -27.49 17.84
C TYR A 521 -0.12 -28.74 17.01
N MET A 522 -1.09 -29.56 17.43
CA MET A 522 -1.33 -30.90 16.87
C MET A 522 -1.54 -30.95 15.35
N PHE A 523 -2.25 -29.98 14.77
CA PHE A 523 -2.54 -29.86 13.34
C PHE A 523 -2.04 -28.53 12.73
N GLN A 524 -1.06 -27.86 13.36
CA GLN A 524 -0.51 -26.61 12.80
C GLN A 524 0.03 -26.85 11.38
N TYR A 525 -0.30 -25.98 10.40
CA TYR A 525 0.03 -26.14 8.96
C TYR A 525 -0.51 -27.43 8.28
N ALA A 526 -1.25 -28.30 8.97
CA ALA A 526 -1.69 -29.58 8.42
C ALA A 526 -2.74 -29.42 7.31
N GLY A 527 -2.70 -30.30 6.30
CA GLY A 527 -3.73 -30.43 5.27
C GLY A 527 -3.98 -29.18 4.43
N THR A 528 -2.93 -28.37 4.23
CA THR A 528 -2.94 -27.09 3.50
C THR A 528 -2.96 -27.26 1.98
N THR A 529 -2.61 -28.45 1.47
CA THR A 529 -2.74 -28.80 0.04
C THR A 529 -4.21 -29.00 -0.37
N THR A 530 -4.45 -29.21 -1.67
CA THR A 530 -5.77 -29.60 -2.21
C THR A 530 -5.75 -31.10 -2.54
N PRO A 531 -6.70 -31.92 -2.02
CA PRO A 531 -7.86 -31.52 -1.21
C PRO A 531 -7.50 -31.08 0.22
N GLY A 532 -6.61 -31.81 0.89
CA GLY A 532 -6.21 -31.53 2.28
C GLY A 532 -7.37 -31.67 3.27
N LEU A 533 -7.36 -30.87 4.34
CA LEU A 533 -8.41 -30.85 5.39
C LEU A 533 -9.67 -30.05 4.96
N SER A 534 -10.05 -30.14 3.68
CA SER A 534 -11.12 -29.33 3.07
C SER A 534 -12.54 -29.79 3.36
N ALA A 535 -12.74 -31.03 3.82
CA ALA A 535 -14.03 -31.53 4.28
C ALA A 535 -14.08 -31.53 5.83
N PRO A 536 -15.28 -31.47 6.45
CA PRO A 536 -15.39 -31.43 7.91
C PRO A 536 -14.64 -32.57 8.59
N LEU A 537 -13.79 -32.24 9.57
CA LEU A 537 -13.08 -33.23 10.39
C LEU A 537 -13.94 -33.59 11.61
N ASP A 538 -14.33 -34.86 11.74
CA ASP A 538 -15.10 -35.33 12.88
C ASP A 538 -14.18 -35.82 14.01
N VAL A 539 -14.30 -35.16 15.17
CA VAL A 539 -13.54 -35.41 16.41
C VAL A 539 -14.48 -35.35 17.61
N SER A 540 -15.78 -35.56 17.39
CA SER A 540 -16.83 -35.41 18.40
C SER A 540 -16.82 -36.48 19.49
N GLY A 541 -16.22 -37.64 19.22
CA GLY A 541 -16.02 -38.74 20.17
C GLY A 541 -14.79 -38.59 21.08
N TRP A 542 -13.98 -37.54 20.91
CA TRP A 542 -12.78 -37.32 21.73
C TRP A 542 -13.12 -36.82 23.15
N ASP A 543 -12.68 -37.57 24.17
CA ASP A 543 -12.68 -37.12 25.56
C ASP A 543 -11.46 -36.23 25.85
N VAL A 544 -11.63 -34.93 25.64
CA VAL A 544 -10.60 -33.92 25.96
C VAL A 544 -10.57 -33.50 27.44
N SER A 545 -11.32 -34.15 28.34
CA SER A 545 -11.51 -33.70 29.73
C SER A 545 -10.23 -33.74 30.60
N ASN A 546 -9.15 -34.32 30.11
CA ASN A 546 -7.82 -34.31 30.74
C ASN A 546 -6.79 -33.43 30.02
N VAL A 547 -7.14 -32.79 28.89
CA VAL A 547 -6.26 -31.89 28.15
C VAL A 547 -6.12 -30.57 28.89
N ALA A 548 -4.88 -30.15 29.17
CA ALA A 548 -4.57 -28.87 29.80
C ALA A 548 -4.19 -27.77 28.80
N ASN A 549 -3.74 -28.16 27.59
CA ASN A 549 -3.22 -27.23 26.59
C ASN A 549 -3.65 -27.60 25.16
N MET A 550 -4.16 -26.61 24.43
CA MET A 550 -4.63 -26.68 23.03
C MET A 550 -4.12 -25.49 22.20
N ASP A 551 -3.03 -24.84 22.63
CA ASP A 551 -2.49 -23.68 21.93
C ASP A 551 -2.04 -24.01 20.50
N HIS A 552 -2.22 -23.07 19.57
CA HIS A 552 -1.87 -23.21 18.15
C HIS A 552 -2.45 -24.46 17.42
N MET A 553 -3.40 -25.20 18.02
CA MET A 553 -3.75 -26.57 17.60
C MET A 553 -4.10 -26.72 16.11
N PHE A 554 -4.77 -25.74 15.50
CA PHE A 554 -5.14 -25.70 14.08
C PHE A 554 -4.58 -24.46 13.37
N GLN A 555 -3.59 -23.76 13.95
CA GLN A 555 -3.04 -22.52 13.38
C GLN A 555 -2.48 -22.78 11.97
N TYR A 556 -2.84 -21.92 11.01
CA TYR A 556 -2.47 -22.00 9.59
C TYR A 556 -2.81 -23.33 8.90
N SER A 557 -3.65 -24.17 9.51
CA SER A 557 -4.08 -25.43 8.91
C SER A 557 -5.08 -25.21 7.78
N GLY A 558 -5.19 -26.20 6.88
CA GLY A 558 -6.15 -26.20 5.79
C GLY A 558 -7.58 -26.59 6.18
N ILE A 559 -7.93 -26.57 7.46
CA ILE A 559 -9.24 -26.99 8.00
C ILE A 559 -10.40 -26.11 7.50
N SER A 560 -11.51 -26.72 7.09
CA SER A 560 -12.72 -25.99 6.68
C SER A 560 -13.83 -25.95 7.74
N SER A 561 -14.01 -27.02 8.50
CA SER A 561 -14.93 -27.13 9.65
C SER A 561 -14.49 -28.30 10.54
N VAL A 562 -14.79 -28.24 11.83
CA VAL A 562 -14.41 -29.27 12.82
C VAL A 562 -15.57 -29.55 13.79
N ASN A 563 -15.96 -30.82 13.93
CA ASN A 563 -17.08 -31.22 14.77
C ASN A 563 -16.64 -31.43 16.23
N ALA A 564 -16.31 -30.34 16.92
CA ALA A 564 -15.80 -30.33 18.30
C ALA A 564 -16.90 -30.30 19.40
N ARG A 565 -18.12 -30.76 19.08
CA ARG A 565 -19.31 -30.58 19.94
C ARG A 565 -19.27 -31.32 21.28
N GLY A 566 -18.60 -32.47 21.34
CA GLY A 566 -18.49 -33.29 22.57
C GLY A 566 -17.39 -32.85 23.55
N TRP A 567 -16.66 -31.77 23.25
CA TRP A 567 -15.42 -31.44 23.93
C TRP A 567 -15.63 -30.74 25.28
N HIS A 568 -15.48 -31.50 26.38
CA HIS A 568 -15.49 -30.97 27.74
C HIS A 568 -14.15 -30.29 28.11
N THR A 569 -13.90 -29.09 27.61
CA THR A 569 -12.62 -28.34 27.73
C THR A 569 -12.27 -27.80 29.12
N GLY A 570 -12.94 -28.27 30.19
CA GLY A 570 -12.91 -27.72 31.56
C GLY A 570 -11.57 -27.71 32.31
N LYS A 571 -10.50 -28.24 31.73
CA LYS A 571 -9.12 -28.17 32.26
C LYS A 571 -8.15 -27.41 31.35
N VAL A 572 -8.57 -27.01 30.16
CA VAL A 572 -7.72 -26.29 29.20
C VAL A 572 -7.49 -24.88 29.72
N THR A 573 -6.24 -24.52 30.00
CA THR A 573 -5.87 -23.19 30.53
C THR A 573 -5.44 -22.20 29.43
N ASN A 574 -5.12 -22.72 28.25
CA ASN A 574 -4.59 -21.97 27.11
C ASN A 574 -5.15 -22.51 25.77
N MET A 575 -5.77 -21.62 25.00
CA MET A 575 -6.20 -21.81 23.61
C MET A 575 -5.66 -20.67 22.70
N SER A 576 -4.59 -19.99 23.12
CA SER A 576 -4.00 -18.90 22.33
C SER A 576 -3.59 -19.43 20.95
N TYR A 577 -3.80 -18.62 19.91
CA TYR A 577 -3.54 -18.95 18.49
C TYR A 577 -4.29 -20.18 17.93
N MET A 578 -5.24 -20.81 18.64
CA MET A 578 -5.79 -22.12 18.27
C MET A 578 -6.24 -22.25 16.80
N PHE A 579 -6.80 -21.20 16.21
CA PHE A 579 -7.18 -21.11 14.79
C PHE A 579 -6.57 -19.92 14.04
N ASP A 580 -5.49 -19.29 14.54
CA ASP A 580 -4.91 -18.12 13.85
C ASP A 580 -4.49 -18.46 12.41
N GLY A 581 -4.93 -17.62 11.46
CA GLY A 581 -4.75 -17.78 10.03
C GLY A 581 -5.26 -19.10 9.44
N ALA A 582 -6.17 -19.82 10.10
CA ALA A 582 -6.93 -20.92 9.50
C ALA A 582 -7.93 -20.35 8.46
N THR A 583 -7.42 -19.93 7.30
CA THR A 583 -8.17 -19.13 6.31
C THR A 583 -9.38 -19.82 5.73
N ARG A 584 -9.39 -21.16 5.72
CA ARG A 584 -10.45 -22.02 5.16
C ARG A 584 -11.59 -22.29 6.14
N LEU A 585 -11.42 -22.04 7.44
CA LEU A 585 -12.42 -22.32 8.48
C LEU A 585 -13.67 -21.46 8.23
N VAL A 586 -14.84 -22.09 8.04
CA VAL A 586 -16.11 -21.43 7.68
C VAL A 586 -17.00 -21.19 8.90
N ASP A 587 -17.03 -22.17 9.79
CA ASP A 587 -17.80 -22.23 11.03
C ASP A 587 -17.10 -23.11 12.07
N ILE A 588 -17.53 -22.98 13.33
CA ILE A 588 -17.20 -23.89 14.42
C ILE A 588 -18.34 -23.88 15.43
N ASP A 589 -18.62 -25.03 16.05
CA ASP A 589 -19.62 -25.18 17.11
C ASP A 589 -18.95 -25.56 18.43
N THR A 590 -19.05 -24.64 19.38
CA THR A 590 -18.37 -24.67 20.69
C THR A 590 -19.36 -24.82 21.85
N THR A 591 -20.63 -25.12 21.56
CA THR A 591 -21.74 -25.16 22.55
C THR A 591 -21.51 -26.15 23.70
N GLY A 592 -20.66 -27.17 23.52
CA GLY A 592 -20.28 -28.12 24.57
C GLY A 592 -19.07 -27.72 25.43
N TRP A 593 -18.39 -26.60 25.11
CA TRP A 593 -17.12 -26.22 25.72
C TRP A 593 -17.31 -25.65 27.13
N HIS A 594 -16.30 -25.82 27.99
CA HIS A 594 -16.30 -25.38 29.39
C HIS A 594 -15.04 -24.55 29.65
N THR A 595 -15.14 -23.24 29.44
CA THR A 595 -13.98 -22.35 29.31
C THR A 595 -13.46 -21.72 30.60
N VAL A 596 -14.07 -22.01 31.75
CA VAL A 596 -13.77 -21.40 33.07
C VAL A 596 -12.29 -21.48 33.50
N ALA A 597 -11.53 -22.44 32.96
CA ALA A 597 -10.09 -22.59 33.22
C ALA A 597 -9.18 -21.71 32.33
N LEU A 598 -9.70 -21.09 31.27
CA LEU A 598 -8.92 -20.26 30.34
C LEU A 598 -8.41 -18.99 31.03
N THR A 599 -7.14 -18.68 30.76
CA THR A 599 -6.46 -17.48 31.27
C THR A 599 -6.15 -16.45 30.18
N SER A 600 -6.13 -16.90 28.92
CA SER A 600 -5.83 -16.12 27.70
C SER A 600 -6.59 -16.68 26.50
N THR A 601 -7.13 -15.79 25.66
CA THR A 601 -7.67 -16.10 24.32
C THR A 601 -6.88 -15.42 23.20
N TYR A 602 -5.63 -15.02 23.49
CA TYR A 602 -4.75 -14.25 22.60
C TYR A 602 -4.69 -14.85 21.17
N LYS A 603 -5.10 -14.06 20.17
CA LYS A 603 -5.16 -14.43 18.74
C LYS A 603 -5.95 -15.71 18.40
N MET A 604 -6.83 -16.19 19.26
CA MET A 604 -7.49 -17.51 19.10
C MET A 604 -8.18 -17.72 17.73
N PHE A 605 -8.77 -16.67 17.13
CA PHE A 605 -9.40 -16.68 15.81
C PHE A 605 -8.85 -15.54 14.90
N ALA A 606 -7.61 -15.10 15.12
CA ALA A 606 -7.03 -14.03 14.30
C ALA A 606 -6.91 -14.47 12.83
N GLY A 607 -7.26 -13.61 11.87
CA GLY A 607 -7.07 -13.88 10.44
C GLY A 607 -7.80 -15.10 9.85
N THR A 608 -8.83 -15.62 10.53
CA THR A 608 -9.71 -16.70 10.02
C THR A 608 -10.62 -16.16 8.91
N GLN A 609 -10.06 -15.95 7.71
CA GLN A 609 -10.67 -15.18 6.62
C GLN A 609 -12.07 -15.63 6.19
N SER A 610 -12.41 -16.93 6.34
CA SER A 610 -13.71 -17.48 5.93
C SER A 610 -14.72 -17.64 7.08
N LEU A 611 -14.28 -17.47 8.34
CA LEU A 611 -15.09 -17.80 9.52
C LEU A 611 -16.23 -16.80 9.67
N ASN A 612 -17.48 -17.27 9.60
CA ASN A 612 -18.65 -16.38 9.62
C ASN A 612 -19.04 -15.97 11.04
N THR A 613 -19.05 -16.94 11.97
CA THR A 613 -19.39 -16.78 13.38
C THR A 613 -18.89 -17.99 14.18
N VAL A 614 -18.93 -17.92 15.51
CA VAL A 614 -18.57 -18.99 16.45
C VAL A 614 -19.84 -19.42 17.19
N THR A 615 -20.42 -20.56 16.83
CA THR A 615 -21.64 -21.06 17.47
C THR A 615 -21.34 -21.48 18.90
N GLY A 616 -22.20 -21.09 19.85
CA GLY A 616 -22.01 -21.37 21.28
C GLY A 616 -21.01 -20.45 22.00
N ILE A 617 -20.46 -19.41 21.36
CA ILE A 617 -19.54 -18.48 22.03
C ILE A 617 -20.16 -17.77 23.26
N ASN A 618 -21.49 -17.63 23.27
CA ASN A 618 -22.25 -17.11 24.41
C ASN A 618 -22.50 -18.14 25.53
N THR A 619 -22.00 -19.38 25.43
CA THR A 619 -21.98 -20.35 26.55
C THR A 619 -20.64 -20.36 27.30
N TRP A 620 -19.69 -19.51 26.90
CA TRP A 620 -18.35 -19.48 27.47
C TRP A 620 -18.31 -18.70 28.79
N ASP A 621 -17.90 -19.36 29.87
CA ASP A 621 -17.39 -18.69 31.07
C ASP A 621 -15.96 -18.20 30.78
N VAL A 622 -15.79 -16.88 30.69
CA VAL A 622 -14.49 -16.21 30.47
C VAL A 622 -14.01 -15.46 31.71
N SER A 623 -14.63 -15.67 32.88
CA SER A 623 -14.40 -14.90 34.10
C SER A 623 -12.95 -14.92 34.59
N ASN A 624 -12.14 -15.92 34.22
CA ASN A 624 -10.73 -16.04 34.57
C ASN A 624 -9.74 -15.61 33.47
N VAL A 625 -10.25 -15.16 32.31
CA VAL A 625 -9.43 -14.63 31.22
C VAL A 625 -8.88 -13.25 31.63
N THR A 626 -7.57 -13.04 31.40
CA THR A 626 -6.88 -11.78 31.73
C THR A 626 -6.49 -10.96 30.49
N SER A 627 -6.39 -11.62 29.34
CA SER A 627 -6.10 -10.99 28.05
C SER A 627 -6.95 -11.60 26.93
N MET A 628 -7.59 -10.71 26.17
CA MET A 628 -8.35 -11.00 24.94
C MET A 628 -7.69 -10.33 23.72
N GLN A 629 -6.42 -9.93 23.83
CA GLN A 629 -5.68 -9.23 22.78
C GLN A 629 -5.79 -9.95 21.43
N GLU A 630 -6.10 -9.17 20.39
CA GLU A 630 -6.14 -9.62 18.99
C GLU A 630 -7.00 -10.88 18.70
N MET A 631 -7.93 -11.27 19.60
CA MET A 631 -8.65 -12.54 19.55
C MET A 631 -9.37 -12.81 18.21
N PHE A 632 -9.95 -11.76 17.60
CA PHE A 632 -10.67 -11.79 16.33
C PHE A 632 -10.08 -10.81 15.30
N ALA A 633 -8.79 -10.50 15.43
CA ALA A 633 -8.13 -9.43 14.69
C ALA A 633 -7.48 -9.91 13.38
N ARG A 634 -6.61 -9.07 12.80
CA ARG A 634 -5.68 -9.48 11.75
C ARG A 634 -4.71 -10.55 12.25
N GLY A 635 -4.61 -11.63 11.48
CA GLY A 635 -3.73 -12.77 11.75
C GLY A 635 -2.82 -13.10 10.58
N GLY A 636 -2.29 -14.33 10.58
CA GLY A 636 -1.34 -14.80 9.56
C GLY A 636 0.12 -14.48 9.86
N PRO A 637 1.07 -15.18 9.20
CA PRO A 637 2.51 -15.09 9.48
C PRO A 637 3.13 -13.71 9.24
N TYR A 638 2.43 -12.81 8.55
CA TYR A 638 2.85 -11.42 8.31
C TYR A 638 1.81 -10.39 8.82
N GLY A 639 0.85 -10.80 9.67
CA GLY A 639 -0.25 -9.94 10.12
C GLY A 639 -1.07 -9.37 8.94
N ASN A 640 -1.22 -10.14 7.86
CA ASN A 640 -1.78 -9.68 6.59
C ASN A 640 -3.19 -10.23 6.29
N LEU A 641 -3.70 -11.17 7.11
CA LEU A 641 -4.98 -11.83 6.90
C LEU A 641 -6.05 -11.16 7.79
N ASN A 642 -7.02 -10.47 7.18
CA ASN A 642 -8.14 -9.84 7.91
C ASN A 642 -9.11 -10.92 8.44
N SER A 643 -9.78 -10.63 9.55
CA SER A 643 -10.74 -11.58 10.16
C SER A 643 -11.99 -11.76 9.29
N GLY A 644 -12.51 -12.98 9.24
CA GLY A 644 -13.71 -13.33 8.48
C GLY A 644 -15.04 -12.97 9.15
N VAL A 645 -15.00 -12.77 10.47
CA VAL A 645 -16.20 -12.81 11.34
C VAL A 645 -17.18 -11.70 11.01
N LYS A 646 -18.47 -12.06 10.90
CA LYS A 646 -19.56 -11.16 10.52
C LYS A 646 -20.43 -10.73 11.70
N SER A 647 -20.65 -11.62 12.65
CA SER A 647 -21.50 -11.38 13.81
C SER A 647 -21.10 -12.23 15.00
N LEU A 648 -21.08 -11.65 16.20
CA LEU A 648 -20.84 -12.33 17.47
C LEU A 648 -21.84 -11.86 18.54
N ASP A 649 -22.17 -12.76 19.45
CA ASP A 649 -22.92 -12.48 20.67
C ASP A 649 -22.05 -12.87 21.86
N ILE A 650 -21.59 -11.88 22.64
CA ILE A 650 -20.79 -12.05 23.85
C ILE A 650 -21.51 -11.45 25.07
N SER A 651 -22.84 -11.36 25.03
CA SER A 651 -23.70 -10.80 26.09
C SER A 651 -23.65 -11.55 27.43
N THR A 652 -22.95 -12.67 27.51
CA THR A 652 -22.79 -13.50 28.72
C THR A 652 -21.39 -13.43 29.33
N TRP A 653 -20.47 -12.67 28.75
CA TRP A 653 -19.05 -12.67 29.12
C TRP A 653 -18.75 -11.76 30.33
N ASP A 654 -18.39 -12.35 31.46
CA ASP A 654 -17.73 -11.64 32.57
C ASP A 654 -16.29 -11.27 32.17
N VAL A 655 -16.09 -9.99 31.83
CA VAL A 655 -14.78 -9.43 31.47
C VAL A 655 -14.05 -8.72 32.63
N SER A 656 -14.54 -8.87 33.87
CA SER A 656 -14.04 -8.14 35.06
C SER A 656 -12.58 -8.43 35.45
N LYS A 657 -11.96 -9.47 34.90
CA LYS A 657 -10.52 -9.77 35.06
C LYS A 657 -9.66 -9.40 33.85
N VAL A 658 -10.26 -9.01 32.72
CA VAL A 658 -9.54 -8.71 31.47
C VAL A 658 -8.91 -7.31 31.54
N THR A 659 -7.59 -7.22 31.63
CA THR A 659 -6.86 -5.94 31.62
C THR A 659 -6.38 -5.54 30.23
N ASN A 660 -6.36 -6.48 29.28
CA ASN A 660 -5.86 -6.24 27.92
C ASN A 660 -6.84 -6.74 26.86
N MET A 661 -7.54 -5.80 26.21
CA MET A 661 -8.37 -6.03 25.01
C MET A 661 -7.74 -5.40 23.76
N THR A 662 -6.43 -5.11 23.79
CA THR A 662 -5.74 -4.40 22.71
C THR A 662 -6.00 -5.07 21.37
N SER A 663 -6.44 -4.27 20.39
CA SER A 663 -6.69 -4.75 19.02
C SER A 663 -7.67 -5.93 18.90
N MET A 664 -8.55 -6.20 19.88
CA MET A 664 -9.37 -7.44 19.91
C MET A 664 -10.11 -7.77 18.61
N PHE A 665 -10.65 -6.75 17.92
CA PHE A 665 -11.32 -6.85 16.61
C PHE A 665 -10.59 -6.06 15.51
N ALA A 666 -9.33 -5.68 15.67
CA ALA A 666 -8.62 -4.83 14.72
C ALA A 666 -8.52 -5.48 13.33
N TYR A 667 -8.89 -4.75 12.28
CA TYR A 667 -9.04 -5.24 10.90
C TYR A 667 -10.06 -6.38 10.73
N ALA A 668 -11.08 -6.46 11.61
CA ALA A 668 -12.28 -7.26 11.37
C ALA A 668 -13.23 -6.54 10.39
N ASP A 669 -12.75 -6.26 9.17
CA ASP A 669 -13.48 -5.53 8.13
C ASP A 669 -14.79 -6.20 7.67
N LYS A 670 -15.06 -7.45 8.05
CA LYS A 670 -16.33 -8.14 7.78
C LYS A 670 -17.33 -8.09 8.92
N LEU A 671 -16.93 -7.63 10.11
CA LEU A 671 -17.81 -7.54 11.29
C LEU A 671 -18.88 -6.50 11.00
N LEU A 672 -20.15 -6.90 11.13
CA LEU A 672 -21.31 -6.04 10.93
C LEU A 672 -21.96 -5.68 12.27
N THR A 673 -22.11 -6.69 13.13
CA THR A 673 -22.77 -6.57 14.43
C THR A 673 -21.99 -7.28 15.54
N LEU A 674 -21.95 -6.67 16.72
CA LEU A 674 -21.48 -7.28 17.96
C LEU A 674 -22.57 -7.07 19.02
N THR A 675 -22.98 -8.13 19.72
CA THR A 675 -23.89 -8.01 20.87
C THR A 675 -23.10 -8.18 22.17
N THR A 676 -23.27 -7.22 23.08
CA THR A 676 -22.64 -7.18 24.40
C THR A 676 -23.71 -7.07 25.51
N THR A 677 -23.35 -6.63 26.71
CA THR A 677 -24.22 -6.63 27.90
C THR A 677 -23.97 -5.40 28.78
N SER A 678 -24.95 -5.03 29.61
CA SER A 678 -24.84 -4.00 30.64
C SER A 678 -23.76 -4.27 31.69
N ASP A 679 -23.36 -5.54 31.82
CA ASP A 679 -22.37 -5.97 32.80
C ASP A 679 -20.95 -6.02 32.18
N PHE A 680 -20.74 -5.39 31.01
CA PHE A 680 -19.45 -5.33 30.32
C PHE A 680 -18.51 -4.34 31.01
N GLU A 681 -17.83 -4.80 32.06
CA GLU A 681 -16.90 -4.03 32.89
C GLU A 681 -15.44 -4.50 32.68
N PRO A 682 -14.73 -4.01 31.65
CA PRO A 682 -13.35 -4.42 31.42
C PRO A 682 -12.40 -3.86 32.51
N GLY A 683 -11.67 -4.76 33.19
CA GLY A 683 -10.50 -4.40 33.99
C GLY A 683 -10.44 -5.01 35.39
N ALA A 684 -9.31 -5.65 35.70
CA ALA A 684 -9.00 -6.10 37.05
C ALA A 684 -8.74 -4.92 38.02
N SER A 685 -9.04 -5.14 39.30
CA SER A 685 -9.07 -4.12 40.37
C SER A 685 -7.73 -3.43 40.71
N THR A 686 -6.62 -3.83 40.10
CA THR A 686 -5.27 -3.35 40.44
C THR A 686 -4.40 -2.92 39.24
N GLY A 687 -4.97 -2.83 38.03
CA GLY A 687 -4.20 -2.47 36.82
C GLY A 687 -4.91 -1.58 35.80
N GLY A 688 -6.25 -1.53 35.82
CA GLY A 688 -7.04 -0.88 34.77
C GLY A 688 -7.09 -1.69 33.47
N ALA A 689 -7.90 -1.22 32.52
CA ALA A 689 -8.08 -1.86 31.22
C ALA A 689 -7.51 -1.02 30.06
N ASN A 690 -6.87 -1.70 29.12
CA ASN A 690 -6.47 -1.13 27.84
C ASN A 690 -7.43 -1.58 26.73
N LEU A 691 -8.18 -0.62 26.16
CA LEU A 691 -9.06 -0.82 25.00
C LEU A 691 -8.45 -0.25 23.70
N SER A 692 -7.15 0.09 23.69
CA SER A 692 -6.53 0.68 22.50
C SER A 692 -6.65 -0.21 21.27
N TYR A 693 -6.89 0.39 20.11
CA TYR A 693 -7.08 -0.29 18.82
C TYR A 693 -8.25 -1.30 18.74
N MET A 694 -9.14 -1.40 19.75
CA MET A 694 -10.13 -2.49 19.84
C MET A 694 -10.96 -2.74 18.56
N PHE A 695 -11.41 -1.68 17.88
CA PHE A 695 -12.15 -1.68 16.60
C PHE A 695 -11.40 -0.89 15.50
N HIS A 696 -10.08 -0.85 15.57
CA HIS A 696 -9.20 -0.21 14.58
C HIS A 696 -9.37 -0.86 13.19
N TYR A 697 -9.71 -0.06 12.18
CA TYR A 697 -10.04 -0.51 10.83
C TYR A 697 -11.14 -1.60 10.79
N THR A 698 -12.22 -1.48 11.57
CA THR A 698 -13.44 -2.29 11.35
C THR A 698 -14.43 -1.55 10.44
N SER A 699 -14.11 -1.41 9.16
CA SER A 699 -14.80 -0.45 8.27
C SER A 699 -16.27 -0.78 7.96
N SER A 700 -16.66 -2.06 8.05
CA SER A 700 -18.06 -2.49 7.83
C SER A 700 -18.94 -2.43 9.08
N LEU A 701 -18.36 -2.37 10.29
CA LEU A 701 -19.08 -2.40 11.57
C LEU A 701 -20.20 -1.37 11.57
N ASP A 702 -21.45 -1.79 11.75
CA ASP A 702 -22.60 -0.88 11.77
C ASP A 702 -23.00 -0.55 13.21
N THR A 703 -23.11 -1.58 14.05
CA THR A 703 -23.70 -1.48 15.38
C THR A 703 -23.01 -2.40 16.38
N ILE A 704 -22.76 -1.89 17.58
CA ILE A 704 -22.49 -2.68 18.79
C ILE A 704 -23.72 -2.55 19.70
N ASN A 705 -24.44 -3.64 19.93
CA ASN A 705 -25.60 -3.65 20.84
C ASN A 705 -25.09 -3.67 22.29
N GLY A 706 -25.61 -2.78 23.13
CA GLY A 706 -25.20 -2.61 24.53
C GLY A 706 -23.94 -1.76 24.76
N ILE A 707 -23.40 -1.09 23.72
CA ILE A 707 -22.20 -0.22 23.84
C ILE A 707 -22.38 0.94 24.83
N THR A 708 -23.61 1.44 24.92
CA THR A 708 -24.10 2.48 25.85
C THR A 708 -23.97 2.07 27.31
N ASP A 709 -24.03 0.77 27.57
CA ASP A 709 -24.21 0.20 28.90
C ASP A 709 -22.86 -0.25 29.49
N TRP A 710 -21.74 -0.05 28.76
CA TRP A 710 -20.40 -0.47 29.17
C TRP A 710 -19.88 0.32 30.37
N ASN A 711 -19.47 -0.39 31.42
CA ASN A 711 -18.83 0.20 32.58
C ASN A 711 -17.33 0.45 32.31
N THR A 712 -17.01 1.59 31.69
CA THR A 712 -15.62 1.97 31.35
C THR A 712 -14.81 2.50 32.55
N SER A 713 -15.34 2.49 33.77
CA SER A 713 -14.74 3.15 34.95
C SER A 713 -13.33 2.69 35.35
N LYS A 714 -12.82 1.60 34.77
CA LYS A 714 -11.46 1.09 34.97
C LYS A 714 -10.56 1.24 33.75
N VAL A 715 -11.06 1.75 32.63
CA VAL A 715 -10.29 1.91 31.38
C VAL A 715 -9.31 3.07 31.55
N THR A 716 -8.06 2.87 31.12
CA THR A 716 -7.00 3.89 31.22
C THR A 716 -6.49 4.40 29.86
N ASN A 717 -6.83 3.69 28.78
CA ASN A 717 -6.40 4.00 27.42
C ASN A 717 -7.45 3.56 26.39
N MET A 718 -7.90 4.51 25.57
CA MET A 718 -8.85 4.33 24.46
C MET A 718 -8.26 4.82 23.11
N SER A 719 -6.93 5.03 23.04
CA SER A 719 -6.29 5.47 21.80
C SER A 719 -6.52 4.50 20.63
N TYR A 720 -6.78 5.04 19.44
CA TYR A 720 -7.10 4.27 18.23
C TYR A 720 -8.35 3.36 18.30
N MET A 721 -9.16 3.41 19.37
CA MET A 721 -10.22 2.43 19.63
C MET A 721 -11.21 2.25 18.48
N PHE A 722 -11.56 3.32 17.76
CA PHE A 722 -12.47 3.33 16.61
C PHE A 722 -11.83 3.91 15.34
N GLN A 723 -10.49 3.96 15.24
CA GLN A 723 -9.80 4.55 14.08
C GLN A 723 -10.22 3.85 12.78
N PHE A 724 -10.64 4.60 11.76
CA PHE A 724 -11.18 4.10 10.48
C PHE A 724 -12.32 3.06 10.60
N SER A 725 -13.02 3.01 11.74
CA SER A 725 -14.17 2.12 11.92
C SER A 725 -15.43 2.62 11.20
N GLY A 726 -16.38 1.72 10.98
CA GLY A 726 -17.69 2.02 10.38
C GLY A 726 -18.78 2.46 11.36
N ILE A 727 -18.46 2.62 12.66
CA ILE A 727 -19.48 2.67 13.73
C ILE A 727 -20.55 3.75 13.52
N LYS A 728 -21.80 3.38 13.80
CA LYS A 728 -22.97 4.26 13.94
C LYS A 728 -23.69 3.98 15.27
N SER A 729 -24.76 4.73 15.53
CA SER A 729 -25.70 4.41 16.60
C SER A 729 -26.29 3.01 16.49
N SER A 730 -26.63 2.43 17.64
CA SER A 730 -27.31 1.13 17.76
C SER A 730 -28.82 1.18 17.52
N ASP A 731 -29.46 2.34 17.71
CA ASP A 731 -30.91 2.53 17.50
C ASP A 731 -31.30 2.85 16.04
N GLY A 732 -30.31 3.06 15.17
CA GLY A 732 -30.51 3.49 13.78
C GLY A 732 -30.71 5.00 13.60
N SER A 733 -30.52 5.81 14.65
CA SER A 733 -30.46 7.27 14.56
C SER A 733 -29.15 7.77 13.93
N SER A 734 -29.06 9.09 13.76
CA SER A 734 -27.86 9.78 13.27
C SER A 734 -26.86 10.15 14.37
N ILE A 735 -27.06 9.73 15.63
CA ILE A 735 -26.23 10.16 16.77
C ILE A 735 -25.70 8.91 17.47
N LEU A 736 -24.38 8.73 17.54
CA LEU A 736 -23.79 7.72 18.43
C LEU A 736 -23.94 8.24 19.87
N ASP A 737 -25.11 8.00 20.43
CA ASP A 737 -25.43 8.26 21.82
C ASP A 737 -24.71 7.22 22.70
N LEU A 738 -23.97 7.69 23.70
CA LEU A 738 -23.25 6.89 24.70
C LEU A 738 -23.79 7.16 26.12
N HIS A 739 -25.03 7.68 26.22
CA HIS A 739 -25.67 8.19 27.45
C HIS A 739 -27.11 7.66 27.64
N THR A 740 -27.52 6.59 26.94
CA THR A 740 -28.90 6.09 27.05
C THR A 740 -29.21 5.49 28.43
N ASP A 741 -30.46 5.66 28.88
CA ASP A 741 -31.04 5.09 30.10
C ASP A 741 -30.31 5.36 31.44
N GLY A 742 -29.41 6.35 31.46
CA GLY A 742 -28.82 6.90 32.69
C GLY A 742 -27.49 6.28 33.12
N THR A 743 -26.89 5.47 32.26
CA THR A 743 -25.46 5.11 32.30
C THR A 743 -24.71 5.88 31.22
N SER A 744 -23.47 6.27 31.52
CA SER A 744 -22.54 6.84 30.55
C SER A 744 -21.15 6.25 30.77
N TRP A 745 -20.30 6.34 29.75
CA TRP A 745 -18.90 5.95 29.82
C TRP A 745 -18.14 6.81 30.85
N ASP A 746 -17.87 6.27 32.04
CA ASP A 746 -16.90 6.85 32.98
C ASP A 746 -15.51 6.82 32.34
N VAL A 747 -15.03 8.01 31.94
CA VAL A 747 -13.70 8.22 31.35
C VAL A 747 -12.72 8.88 32.33
N SER A 748 -13.06 9.02 33.62
CA SER A 748 -12.26 9.68 34.69
C SER A 748 -10.85 9.14 34.91
N LYS A 749 -10.54 7.97 34.34
CA LYS A 749 -9.22 7.31 34.42
C LYS A 749 -8.53 7.16 33.07
N VAL A 750 -9.19 7.56 31.98
CA VAL A 750 -8.63 7.50 30.63
C VAL A 750 -7.62 8.63 30.48
N THR A 751 -6.36 8.26 30.24
CA THR A 751 -5.25 9.22 30.11
C THR A 751 -4.96 9.61 28.66
N ASN A 752 -5.47 8.82 27.70
CA ASN A 752 -5.14 8.89 26.29
C ASN A 752 -6.32 8.47 25.40
N MET A 753 -6.80 9.42 24.58
CA MET A 753 -7.81 9.22 23.53
C MET A 753 -7.26 9.57 22.13
N SER A 754 -5.93 9.53 21.97
CA SER A 754 -5.28 9.91 20.71
C SER A 754 -5.76 9.02 19.55
N ASN A 755 -6.14 9.62 18.42
CA ASN A 755 -6.69 8.95 17.23
C ASN A 755 -7.95 8.10 17.50
N MET A 756 -8.65 8.28 18.63
CA MET A 756 -9.77 7.41 19.04
C MET A 756 -10.84 7.27 17.95
N PHE A 757 -11.17 8.35 17.23
CA PHE A 757 -12.10 8.35 16.09
C PHE A 757 -11.45 8.85 14.78
N ASP A 758 -10.11 8.89 14.63
CA ASP A 758 -9.48 9.37 13.39
C ASP A 758 -9.96 8.53 12.18
N GLY A 759 -10.44 9.21 11.15
CA GLY A 759 -11.00 8.59 9.95
C GLY A 759 -12.30 7.80 10.16
N ALA A 760 -13.00 7.91 11.28
CA ALA A 760 -14.30 7.27 11.51
C ALA A 760 -15.39 7.91 10.62
N THR A 761 -15.43 7.52 9.34
CA THR A 761 -16.24 8.15 8.28
C THR A 761 -17.75 8.07 8.50
N ARG A 762 -18.23 7.12 9.31
CA ARG A 762 -19.65 6.84 9.57
C ARG A 762 -20.16 7.39 10.92
N LEU A 763 -19.28 7.95 11.75
CA LEU A 763 -19.69 8.73 12.92
C LEU A 763 -20.33 10.04 12.45
N VAL A 764 -21.59 10.30 12.84
CA VAL A 764 -22.39 11.43 12.33
C VAL A 764 -22.62 12.52 13.40
N ASP A 765 -22.82 12.14 14.66
CA ASP A 765 -22.88 13.00 15.83
C ASP A 765 -22.52 12.16 17.06
N ILE A 766 -22.06 12.77 18.16
CA ILE A 766 -21.72 12.10 19.42
C ILE A 766 -22.10 13.00 20.61
N ASP A 767 -22.56 12.41 21.72
CA ASP A 767 -22.68 13.11 23.01
C ASP A 767 -21.56 12.66 23.96
N THR A 768 -21.09 13.59 24.78
CA THR A 768 -19.98 13.46 25.74
C THR A 768 -20.23 14.25 27.02
N THR A 769 -21.47 14.70 27.28
CA THR A 769 -21.81 15.69 28.32
C THR A 769 -21.35 15.30 29.73
N ASP A 770 -21.45 14.03 30.09
CA ASP A 770 -21.07 13.49 31.41
C ASP A 770 -19.59 13.06 31.52
N TRP A 771 -18.75 13.30 30.50
CA TRP A 771 -17.36 12.80 30.47
C TRP A 771 -16.41 13.60 31.38
N ASP A 772 -16.09 13.06 32.56
CA ASP A 772 -14.96 13.52 33.37
C ASP A 772 -13.62 13.25 32.66
N THR A 773 -13.07 14.31 32.08
CA THR A 773 -11.90 14.27 31.19
C THR A 773 -10.61 14.73 31.87
N VAL A 774 -10.62 15.03 33.18
CA VAL A 774 -9.49 15.63 33.91
C VAL A 774 -8.20 14.79 33.85
N ALA A 775 -8.31 13.48 33.62
CA ALA A 775 -7.17 12.57 33.49
C ALA A 775 -6.47 12.62 32.11
N LEU A 776 -7.08 13.24 31.08
CA LEU A 776 -6.53 13.27 29.72
C LEU A 776 -5.22 14.06 29.64
N THR A 777 -4.25 13.47 28.95
CA THR A 777 -2.93 14.08 28.66
C THR A 777 -2.73 14.38 27.18
N SER A 778 -3.45 13.69 26.29
CA SER A 778 -3.36 13.84 24.83
C SER A 778 -4.70 13.57 24.15
N THR A 779 -5.11 14.53 23.30
CA THR A 779 -6.23 14.42 22.36
C THR A 779 -5.76 14.41 20.89
N TYR A 780 -4.48 14.16 20.65
CA TYR A 780 -3.85 14.13 19.32
C TYR A 780 -4.70 13.35 18.30
N LYS A 781 -5.14 14.03 17.23
CA LYS A 781 -6.01 13.48 16.17
C LYS A 781 -7.33 12.82 16.61
N MET A 782 -7.85 13.11 17.81
CA MET A 782 -9.00 12.38 18.37
C MET A 782 -10.22 12.30 17.42
N PHE A 783 -10.52 13.38 16.69
CA PHE A 783 -11.61 13.47 15.71
C PHE A 783 -11.11 13.85 14.30
N ALA A 784 -9.86 13.53 13.96
CA ALA A 784 -9.32 13.88 12.64
C ALA A 784 -10.07 13.13 11.51
N GLY A 785 -10.39 13.80 10.41
CA GLY A 785 -11.00 13.17 9.22
C GLY A 785 -12.35 12.46 9.44
N THR A 786 -13.06 12.74 10.53
CA THR A 786 -14.42 12.24 10.82
C THR A 786 -15.43 12.88 9.87
N GLN A 787 -15.44 12.44 8.60
CA GLN A 787 -16.11 13.15 7.50
C GLN A 787 -17.58 13.50 7.75
N SER A 788 -18.32 12.66 8.48
CA SER A 788 -19.77 12.82 8.67
C SER A 788 -20.16 13.49 9.99
N LEU A 789 -19.21 13.65 10.92
CA LEU A 789 -19.42 14.17 12.27
C LEU A 789 -19.84 15.65 12.20
N ASN A 790 -21.05 16.00 12.62
CA ASN A 790 -21.54 17.39 12.55
C ASN A 790 -21.29 18.13 13.87
N THR A 791 -21.58 17.47 15.00
CA THR A 791 -21.53 18.02 16.36
C THR A 791 -20.88 17.05 17.35
N VAL A 792 -20.26 17.61 18.39
CA VAL A 792 -19.79 16.90 19.59
C VAL A 792 -20.51 17.56 20.76
N THR A 793 -21.64 17.00 21.18
CA THR A 793 -22.43 17.52 22.30
C THR A 793 -21.64 17.31 23.60
N GLY A 794 -21.72 18.27 24.52
CA GLY A 794 -21.01 18.20 25.79
C GLY A 794 -19.52 18.53 25.75
N ILE A 795 -18.92 18.85 24.60
CA ILE A 795 -17.47 19.15 24.54
C ILE A 795 -17.04 20.35 25.42
N ASN A 796 -17.99 21.24 25.75
CA ASN A 796 -17.80 22.35 26.67
C ASN A 796 -17.91 21.97 28.17
N THR A 797 -18.13 20.69 28.53
CA THR A 797 -18.00 20.22 29.93
C THR A 797 -16.60 19.71 30.26
N TRP A 798 -15.72 19.54 29.26
CA TRP A 798 -14.44 18.86 29.39
C TRP A 798 -13.38 19.66 30.19
N ASP A 799 -12.76 19.03 31.19
CA ASP A 799 -11.54 19.56 31.84
C ASP A 799 -10.30 19.09 31.09
N VAL A 800 -9.88 19.88 30.11
CA VAL A 800 -8.65 19.65 29.34
C VAL A 800 -7.38 20.18 30.03
N SER A 801 -7.44 20.58 31.30
CA SER A 801 -6.33 21.29 31.97
C SER A 801 -5.04 20.47 32.12
N ASN A 802 -5.09 19.15 31.95
CA ASN A 802 -3.91 18.26 31.93
C ASN A 802 -3.42 17.86 30.53
N VAL A 803 -4.12 18.27 29.47
CA VAL A 803 -3.72 18.00 28.09
C VAL A 803 -2.50 18.86 27.71
N THR A 804 -1.48 18.23 27.14
CA THR A 804 -0.24 18.93 26.71
C THR A 804 -0.15 19.13 25.20
N SER A 805 -0.92 18.38 24.41
CA SER A 805 -0.98 18.47 22.95
C SER A 805 -2.39 18.26 22.43
N MET A 806 -2.84 19.18 21.57
CA MET A 806 -4.09 19.14 20.80
C MET A 806 -3.81 19.08 19.29
N GLN A 807 -2.58 18.72 18.90
CA GLN A 807 -2.16 18.64 17.50
C GLN A 807 -3.17 17.84 16.66
N GLU A 808 -3.58 18.44 15.54
CA GLU A 808 -4.46 17.84 14.54
C GLU A 808 -5.80 17.27 15.07
N MET A 809 -6.26 17.65 16.28
CA MET A 809 -7.42 17.05 16.95
C MET A 809 -8.70 17.00 16.10
N PHE A 810 -8.95 18.01 15.27
CA PHE A 810 -10.09 18.13 14.36
C PHE A 810 -9.66 18.31 12.89
N ALA A 811 -8.43 17.96 12.53
CA ALA A 811 -7.87 18.17 11.20
C ALA A 811 -8.41 17.20 10.13
N ARG A 812 -7.99 17.36 8.88
CA ARG A 812 -8.08 16.31 7.84
C ARG A 812 -7.28 15.07 8.26
N GLY A 813 -7.91 13.90 8.23
CA GLY A 813 -7.41 12.68 8.86
C GLY A 813 -6.57 11.77 7.96
N GLY A 814 -5.83 10.87 8.62
CA GLY A 814 -5.02 9.80 8.02
C GLY A 814 -3.75 10.20 7.23
N PRO A 815 -2.84 9.24 6.99
CA PRO A 815 -1.58 9.47 6.27
C PRO A 815 -1.74 9.73 4.77
N TYR A 816 -2.95 9.55 4.22
CA TYR A 816 -3.28 9.79 2.82
C TYR A 816 -3.94 11.15 2.56
N GLY A 817 -4.10 11.99 3.59
CA GLY A 817 -4.39 13.42 3.45
C GLY A 817 -5.58 13.78 2.55
N ASN A 818 -6.65 12.97 2.55
CA ASN A 818 -7.80 13.13 1.66
C ASN A 818 -9.17 13.22 2.37
N LEU A 819 -9.24 12.89 3.66
CA LEU A 819 -10.51 12.85 4.40
C LEU A 819 -10.70 14.15 5.22
N ASN A 820 -11.45 15.12 4.68
CA ASN A 820 -11.72 16.38 5.39
C ASN A 820 -12.53 16.14 6.67
N SER A 821 -12.29 16.96 7.70
CA SER A 821 -13.06 16.92 8.94
C SER A 821 -14.53 17.30 8.72
N GLY A 822 -15.43 16.67 9.47
CA GLY A 822 -16.87 16.86 9.34
C GLY A 822 -17.44 18.06 10.09
N VAL A 823 -16.78 18.47 11.18
CA VAL A 823 -17.39 19.23 12.27
C VAL A 823 -17.82 20.63 11.82
N LYS A 824 -19.04 21.03 12.15
CA LYS A 824 -19.65 22.29 11.69
C LYS A 824 -19.56 23.43 12.69
N SER A 825 -19.72 23.12 13.97
CA SER A 825 -19.62 24.10 15.05
C SER A 825 -19.03 23.45 16.29
N LEU A 826 -18.20 24.20 17.02
CA LEU A 826 -17.63 23.79 18.29
C LEU A 826 -17.72 24.94 19.30
N ASP A 827 -17.99 24.59 20.55
CA ASP A 827 -17.89 25.49 21.69
C ASP A 827 -16.87 24.92 22.67
N ILE A 828 -15.72 25.58 22.78
CA ILE A 828 -14.62 25.23 23.69
C ILE A 828 -14.36 26.38 24.68
N SER A 829 -15.39 27.19 24.96
CA SER A 829 -15.36 28.36 25.86
C SER A 829 -14.87 28.07 27.28
N THR A 830 -14.91 26.81 27.73
CA THR A 830 -14.53 26.37 29.08
C THR A 830 -13.13 25.77 29.16
N TRP A 831 -12.43 25.62 28.03
CA TRP A 831 -11.19 24.84 27.96
C TRP A 831 -9.97 25.59 28.51
N ASN A 832 -9.50 25.15 29.68
CA ASN A 832 -8.20 25.58 30.23
C ASN A 832 -7.04 24.98 29.43
N VAL A 833 -6.59 25.68 28.38
CA VAL A 833 -5.49 25.27 27.49
C VAL A 833 -4.09 25.66 27.99
N SER A 834 -3.95 26.08 29.26
CA SER A 834 -2.69 26.63 29.80
C SER A 834 -1.48 25.68 29.79
N LYS A 835 -1.70 24.36 29.71
CA LYS A 835 -0.63 23.34 29.56
C LYS A 835 -0.36 22.91 28.10
N VAL A 836 -1.17 23.34 27.14
CA VAL A 836 -1.10 22.90 25.75
C VAL A 836 0.01 23.64 25.01
N THR A 837 1.17 23.01 24.84
CA THR A 837 2.30 23.59 24.08
C THR A 837 2.14 23.44 22.56
N ASN A 838 1.35 22.48 22.11
CA ASN A 838 1.23 22.12 20.71
C ASN A 838 -0.24 22.08 20.25
N MET A 839 -0.65 23.10 19.49
CA MET A 839 -1.93 23.16 18.76
C MET A 839 -1.70 23.09 17.23
N THR A 840 -0.55 22.57 16.80
CA THR A 840 -0.18 22.51 15.37
C THR A 840 -1.30 21.86 14.58
N SER A 841 -1.76 22.54 13.52
CA SER A 841 -2.78 22.03 12.61
C SER A 841 -4.11 21.60 13.28
N MET A 842 -4.45 22.08 14.49
CA MET A 842 -5.61 21.59 15.28
C MET A 842 -6.92 21.50 14.48
N PHE A 843 -7.20 22.49 13.62
CA PHE A 843 -8.36 22.54 12.70
C PHE A 843 -7.95 22.57 11.22
N ALA A 844 -6.72 22.14 10.88
CA ALA A 844 -6.23 22.24 9.50
C ALA A 844 -7.08 21.39 8.52
N TYR A 845 -7.47 22.01 7.40
CA TYR A 845 -8.38 21.45 6.40
C TYR A 845 -9.76 21.05 6.96
N ALA A 846 -10.22 21.68 8.06
CA ALA A 846 -11.58 21.57 8.56
C ALA A 846 -12.55 22.43 7.73
N ASP A 847 -12.64 22.16 6.42
CA ASP A 847 -13.45 22.91 5.44
C ASP A 847 -14.97 22.93 5.73
N LYS A 848 -15.47 22.17 6.71
CA LYS A 848 -16.87 22.21 7.16
C LYS A 848 -17.11 23.06 8.40
N LEU A 849 -16.06 23.46 9.12
CA LEU A 849 -16.18 24.29 10.32
C LEU A 849 -16.67 25.68 9.91
N LEU A 850 -17.80 26.10 10.47
CA LEU A 850 -18.42 27.40 10.23
C LEU A 850 -18.18 28.37 11.39
N THR A 851 -18.27 27.85 12.62
CA THR A 851 -18.20 28.62 13.86
C THR A 851 -17.40 27.91 14.94
N LEU A 852 -16.54 28.65 15.63
CA LEU A 852 -15.84 28.21 16.84
C LEU A 852 -16.10 29.23 17.95
N THR A 853 -16.42 28.77 19.17
CA THR A 853 -16.54 29.64 20.35
C THR A 853 -15.43 29.37 21.34
N THR A 854 -14.79 30.44 21.80
CA THR A 854 -13.70 30.50 22.79
C THR A 854 -13.95 31.66 23.77
N THR A 855 -13.02 31.91 24.70
CA THR A 855 -13.15 32.92 25.78
C THR A 855 -11.80 33.59 26.10
N ALA A 856 -11.85 34.63 26.92
CA ALA A 856 -10.68 35.30 27.52
C ALA A 856 -9.74 34.40 28.33
N ASP A 857 -10.21 33.23 28.77
CA ASP A 857 -9.40 32.23 29.46
C ASP A 857 -8.69 31.25 28.48
N PHE A 858 -8.78 31.49 27.17
CA PHE A 858 -8.05 30.72 26.15
C PHE A 858 -6.58 31.16 26.10
N GLU A 859 -5.78 30.57 27.00
CA GLU A 859 -4.37 30.93 27.23
C GLU A 859 -3.40 29.84 26.72
N PRO A 860 -3.13 29.69 25.40
CA PRO A 860 -2.35 28.58 24.85
C PRO A 860 -0.94 28.46 25.45
N GLY A 861 -0.74 27.39 26.23
CA GLY A 861 0.56 27.00 26.78
C GLY A 861 1.14 27.95 27.84
N VAL A 862 0.37 28.89 28.40
CA VAL A 862 0.93 29.97 29.26
C VAL A 862 1.65 29.52 30.53
N SER A 863 1.34 28.32 31.03
CA SER A 863 2.01 27.70 32.18
C SER A 863 3.41 27.14 31.86
N THR A 864 3.82 27.21 30.59
CA THR A 864 5.04 26.61 30.04
C THR A 864 5.80 27.60 29.13
N SER A 865 6.85 27.13 28.44
CA SER A 865 7.66 27.95 27.53
C SER A 865 7.49 27.53 26.07
N GLY A 866 6.86 28.37 25.26
CA GLY A 866 6.80 28.24 23.80
C GLY A 866 5.62 27.42 23.29
N ALA A 867 4.47 28.07 23.11
CA ALA A 867 3.32 27.48 22.43
C ALA A 867 3.46 27.59 20.90
N ASN A 868 3.03 26.56 20.18
CA ASN A 868 2.98 26.55 18.71
C ASN A 868 1.54 26.53 18.19
N LEU A 869 1.14 27.59 17.48
CA LEU A 869 -0.14 27.73 16.79
C LEU A 869 0.00 27.58 15.26
N SER A 870 1.14 27.11 14.76
CA SER A 870 1.35 26.98 13.32
C SER A 870 0.30 26.10 12.66
N TYR A 871 -0.17 26.51 11.47
CA TYR A 871 -1.21 25.82 10.70
C TYR A 871 -2.60 25.66 11.39
N MET A 872 -2.86 26.26 12.56
CA MET A 872 -4.05 25.96 13.39
C MET A 872 -5.40 25.98 12.63
N PHE A 873 -5.60 26.95 11.72
CA PHE A 873 -6.77 27.11 10.86
C PHE A 873 -6.41 27.10 9.35
N HIS A 874 -5.29 26.48 8.99
CA HIS A 874 -4.83 26.31 7.60
C HIS A 874 -5.88 25.62 6.72
N TYR A 875 -6.24 26.20 5.57
CA TYR A 875 -7.31 25.76 4.67
C TYR A 875 -8.66 25.48 5.37
N THR A 876 -9.09 26.38 6.25
CA THR A 876 -10.45 26.37 6.84
C THR A 876 -11.39 27.25 6.02
N SER A 877 -11.64 26.88 4.76
CA SER A 877 -12.21 27.84 3.78
C SER A 877 -13.65 28.30 4.07
N SER A 878 -14.43 27.50 4.82
CA SER A 878 -15.81 27.85 5.22
C SER A 878 -15.93 28.59 6.54
N LEU A 879 -14.85 28.69 7.34
CA LEU A 879 -14.87 29.28 8.68
C LEU A 879 -15.33 30.75 8.61
N ASP A 880 -16.45 31.06 9.24
CA ASP A 880 -17.06 32.39 9.22
C ASP A 880 -16.52 33.26 10.34
N THR A 881 -16.57 32.74 11.56
CA THR A 881 -16.26 33.48 12.79
C THR A 881 -15.64 32.58 13.86
N ILE A 882 -14.65 33.11 14.58
CA ILE A 882 -14.21 32.59 15.88
C ILE A 882 -14.66 33.60 16.95
N ASN A 883 -15.61 33.22 17.82
CA ASN A 883 -16.04 34.05 18.94
C ASN A 883 -14.96 34.02 20.04
N GLY A 884 -14.58 35.18 20.59
CA GLY A 884 -13.56 35.30 21.63
C GLY A 884 -12.10 35.28 21.14
N ILE A 885 -11.85 35.31 19.81
CA ILE A 885 -10.47 35.33 19.25
C ILE A 885 -9.64 36.54 19.71
N THR A 886 -10.30 37.67 19.92
CA THR A 886 -9.75 38.93 20.47
C THR A 886 -9.16 38.76 21.87
N ASP A 887 -9.70 37.82 22.64
CA ASP A 887 -9.46 37.72 24.08
C ASP A 887 -8.32 36.72 24.40
N TRP A 888 -7.70 36.10 23.38
CA TRP A 888 -6.70 35.05 23.54
C TRP A 888 -5.38 35.57 24.12
N ASN A 889 -4.89 34.95 25.21
CA ASN A 889 -3.56 35.26 25.75
C ASN A 889 -2.44 34.56 24.94
N THR A 890 -1.97 35.20 23.88
CA THR A 890 -0.87 34.70 23.04
C THR A 890 0.53 34.85 23.64
N SER A 891 0.67 35.31 24.90
CA SER A 891 1.95 35.77 25.47
C SER A 891 3.09 34.73 25.57
N LYS A 892 2.84 33.43 25.35
CA LYS A 892 3.88 32.39 25.23
C LYS A 892 4.00 31.79 23.84
N VAL A 893 3.23 32.25 22.86
CA VAL A 893 3.27 31.72 21.49
C VAL A 893 4.58 32.16 20.81
N THR A 894 5.28 31.22 20.20
CA THR A 894 6.55 31.48 19.50
C THR A 894 6.47 31.34 17.98
N ASN A 895 5.39 30.76 17.46
CA ASN A 895 5.20 30.48 16.04
C ASN A 895 3.70 30.53 15.67
N MET A 896 3.37 31.38 14.69
CA MET A 896 2.03 31.56 14.09
C MET A 896 2.07 31.35 12.57
N SER A 897 3.13 30.76 12.02
CA SER A 897 3.24 30.53 10.58
C SER A 897 2.09 29.66 10.05
N TYR A 898 1.59 30.00 8.87
CA TYR A 898 0.44 29.36 8.21
C TYR A 898 -0.88 29.35 8.99
N MET A 899 -1.00 30.03 10.14
CA MET A 899 -2.11 29.88 11.09
C MET A 899 -3.50 30.07 10.46
N PHE A 900 -3.67 31.04 9.54
CA PHE A 900 -4.92 31.35 8.84
C PHE A 900 -4.78 31.23 7.31
N GLN A 901 -3.75 30.54 6.80
CA GLN A 901 -3.50 30.43 5.35
C GLN A 901 -4.72 29.80 4.65
N PHE A 902 -5.23 30.42 3.59
CA PHE A 902 -6.44 30.02 2.85
C PHE A 902 -7.70 29.80 3.71
N SER A 903 -7.77 30.41 4.90
CA SER A 903 -8.97 30.37 5.75
C SER A 903 -10.08 31.31 5.25
N GLY A 904 -11.31 31.04 5.71
CA GLY A 904 -12.49 31.89 5.45
C GLY A 904 -12.66 33.06 6.44
N ILE A 905 -11.77 33.25 7.40
CA ILE A 905 -12.03 34.10 8.57
C ILE A 905 -12.51 35.53 8.23
N LYS A 906 -13.53 35.99 8.96
CA LYS A 906 -14.03 37.37 9.00
C LYS A 906 -14.05 37.88 10.45
N SER A 907 -14.50 39.12 10.62
CA SER A 907 -14.91 39.68 11.91
C SER A 907 -15.87 38.81 12.71
N SER A 908 -15.86 38.99 14.03
CA SER A 908 -16.77 38.36 15.00
C SER A 908 -18.08 39.12 15.23
N ASP A 909 -18.13 40.43 14.98
CA ASP A 909 -19.34 41.25 15.20
C ASP A 909 -20.26 41.38 13.96
N GLY A 910 -19.81 40.84 12.81
CA GLY A 910 -20.49 40.99 11.51
C GLY A 910 -20.13 42.27 10.75
N SER A 911 -19.18 43.07 11.23
CA SER A 911 -18.56 44.16 10.49
C SER A 911 -17.59 43.65 9.42
N SER A 912 -16.96 44.59 8.71
CA SER A 912 -15.97 44.32 7.67
C SER A 912 -14.52 44.39 8.17
N ILE A 913 -14.23 44.16 9.45
CA ILE A 913 -12.88 44.26 10.02
C ILE A 913 -12.62 43.05 10.93
N LEU A 914 -11.61 42.22 10.64
CA LEU A 914 -11.13 41.23 11.62
C LEU A 914 -10.37 41.97 12.70
N ASP A 915 -11.10 42.46 13.68
CA ASP A 915 -10.52 43.12 14.83
C ASP A 915 -9.86 42.07 15.74
N LEU A 916 -8.59 42.32 16.10
CA LEU A 916 -7.80 41.55 17.07
C LEU A 916 -7.44 42.42 18.29
N HIS A 917 -8.10 43.56 18.44
CA HIS A 917 -7.93 44.55 19.50
C HIS A 917 -9.32 45.08 19.92
N THR A 918 -9.95 44.43 20.92
CA THR A 918 -11.22 44.91 21.49
C THR A 918 -11.11 45.15 22.99
N ASP A 919 -11.67 46.26 23.45
CA ASP A 919 -11.93 46.60 24.87
C ASP A 919 -10.77 46.45 25.87
N GLY A 920 -9.52 46.46 25.40
CA GLY A 920 -8.32 46.57 26.24
C GLY A 920 -7.50 45.29 26.40
N THR A 921 -7.81 44.24 25.64
CA THR A 921 -6.94 43.07 25.44
C THR A 921 -6.58 42.93 23.96
N SER A 922 -5.32 42.65 23.69
CA SER A 922 -4.74 42.48 22.36
C SER A 922 -3.70 41.36 22.39
N TRP A 923 -3.42 40.75 21.23
CA TRP A 923 -2.49 39.64 21.12
C TRP A 923 -1.04 40.07 21.46
N ASP A 924 -0.51 39.62 22.61
CA ASP A 924 0.93 39.70 22.89
C ASP A 924 1.71 38.79 21.91
N VAL A 925 2.33 39.42 20.91
CA VAL A 925 3.18 38.75 19.91
C VAL A 925 4.68 38.92 20.16
N SER A 926 5.11 39.49 21.30
CA SER A 926 6.52 39.81 21.66
C SER A 926 7.48 38.60 21.70
N LYS A 927 6.96 37.38 21.57
CA LYS A 927 7.73 36.13 21.55
C LYS A 927 7.56 35.34 20.25
N VAL A 928 6.69 35.79 19.34
CA VAL A 928 6.49 35.17 18.02
C VAL A 928 7.70 35.50 17.16
N THR A 929 8.40 34.47 16.70
CA THR A 929 9.60 34.63 15.86
C THR A 929 9.32 34.46 14.37
N ASN A 930 8.14 33.91 14.04
CA ASN A 930 7.75 33.49 12.69
C ASN A 930 6.23 33.65 12.46
N MET A 931 5.87 34.53 11.53
CA MET A 931 4.51 34.73 11.00
C MET A 931 4.41 34.41 9.49
N SER A 932 5.33 33.59 8.97
CA SER A 932 5.39 33.29 7.54
C SER A 932 4.09 32.65 7.05
N ASN A 933 3.53 33.15 5.94
CA ASN A 933 2.27 32.73 5.33
C ASN A 933 1.05 32.80 6.29
N MET A 934 1.13 33.56 7.39
CA MET A 934 0.09 33.56 8.44
C MET A 934 -1.32 33.83 7.90
N PHE A 935 -1.47 34.78 6.97
CA PHE A 935 -2.72 35.11 6.28
C PHE A 935 -2.65 34.90 4.76
N ASP A 936 -1.66 34.15 4.23
CA ASP A 936 -1.53 33.96 2.78
C ASP A 936 -2.79 33.31 2.19
N GLY A 937 -3.34 33.91 1.15
CA GLY A 937 -4.59 33.48 0.52
C GLY A 937 -5.84 33.56 1.40
N ALA A 938 -5.82 34.26 2.54
CA ALA A 938 -7.00 34.50 3.38
C ALA A 938 -8.00 35.43 2.67
N THR A 939 -8.75 34.89 1.70
CA THR A 939 -9.54 35.65 0.72
C THR A 939 -10.66 36.50 1.31
N ARG A 940 -11.07 36.22 2.55
CA ARG A 940 -12.21 36.83 3.25
C ARG A 940 -11.80 37.77 4.39
N LEU A 941 -10.49 37.91 4.65
CA LEU A 941 -9.93 38.97 5.49
C LEU A 941 -10.11 40.32 4.77
N VAL A 942 -10.74 41.29 5.43
CA VAL A 942 -11.12 42.59 4.82
C VAL A 942 -10.32 43.76 5.39
N ASP A 943 -10.07 43.78 6.70
CA ASP A 943 -9.21 44.74 7.39
C ASP A 943 -8.72 44.07 8.69
N ILE A 944 -7.62 44.52 9.26
CA ILE A 944 -7.01 43.99 10.50
C ILE A 944 -6.37 45.12 11.30
N ASP A 945 -6.46 45.07 12.64
CA ASP A 945 -5.71 45.95 13.54
C ASP A 945 -4.57 45.20 14.23
N THR A 946 -3.41 45.84 14.29
CA THR A 946 -2.14 45.33 14.84
C THR A 946 -1.40 46.38 15.66
N THR A 947 -2.08 47.47 16.09
CA THR A 947 -1.47 48.65 16.73
C THR A 947 -0.61 48.33 17.95
N ASP A 948 -1.04 47.36 18.77
CA ASP A 948 -0.35 46.93 20.00
C ASP A 948 0.75 45.87 19.78
N TRP A 949 1.00 45.43 18.54
CA TRP A 949 1.88 44.29 18.27
C TRP A 949 3.37 44.64 18.49
N ASP A 950 3.95 44.15 19.59
CA ASP A 950 5.41 44.11 19.77
C ASP A 950 6.02 43.03 18.85
N THR A 951 6.48 43.46 17.67
CA THR A 951 7.04 42.58 16.65
C THR A 951 8.55 42.34 16.76
N VAL A 952 9.24 42.85 17.78
CA VAL A 952 10.72 42.86 17.85
C VAL A 952 11.37 41.47 17.74
N ALA A 953 10.62 40.41 18.08
CA ALA A 953 11.07 39.02 17.99
C ALA A 953 11.00 38.42 16.56
N LEU A 954 10.31 39.07 15.60
CA LEU A 954 10.11 38.53 14.26
C LEU A 954 11.43 38.44 13.47
N THR A 955 11.65 37.29 12.85
CA THR A 955 12.82 36.99 12.00
C THR A 955 12.47 36.89 10.52
N SER A 956 11.21 36.59 10.19
CA SER A 956 10.68 36.59 8.82
C SER A 956 9.18 36.86 8.77
N THR A 957 8.78 37.64 7.76
CA THR A 957 7.39 37.94 7.38
C THR A 957 7.05 37.34 6.00
N TYR A 958 7.77 36.29 5.57
CA TYR A 958 7.62 35.66 4.26
C TYR A 958 6.15 35.38 3.93
N LYS A 959 5.62 35.97 2.86
CA LYS A 959 4.21 35.82 2.43
C LYS A 959 3.13 36.17 3.45
N MET A 960 3.42 36.89 4.53
CA MET A 960 2.49 37.05 5.64
C MET A 960 1.06 37.47 5.25
N PHE A 961 0.91 38.36 4.24
CA PHE A 961 -0.36 38.83 3.71
C PHE A 961 -0.51 38.57 2.19
N ALA A 962 0.21 37.59 1.62
CA ALA A 962 0.12 37.31 0.20
C ALA A 962 -1.30 36.88 -0.22
N GLY A 963 -1.76 37.21 -1.42
CA GLY A 963 -3.06 36.78 -1.96
C GLY A 963 -4.32 37.18 -1.16
N THR A 964 -4.22 38.13 -0.22
CA THR A 964 -5.32 38.58 0.65
C THR A 964 -6.32 39.48 -0.12
N GLN A 965 -7.18 38.88 -0.95
CA GLN A 965 -8.00 39.59 -1.96
C GLN A 965 -8.80 40.80 -1.46
N SER A 966 -9.35 40.73 -0.25
CA SER A 966 -10.26 41.75 0.28
C SER A 966 -9.61 42.70 1.30
N LEU A 967 -8.38 42.44 1.73
CA LEU A 967 -7.68 43.20 2.76
C LEU A 967 -7.40 44.63 2.28
N ASN A 968 -8.10 45.65 2.80
CA ASN A 968 -7.90 47.04 2.38
C ASN A 968 -6.70 47.66 3.09
N THR A 969 -6.64 47.52 4.41
CA THR A 969 -5.69 48.16 5.32
C THR A 969 -5.19 47.22 6.41
N VAL A 970 -3.98 47.49 6.90
CA VAL A 970 -3.39 46.88 8.11
C VAL A 970 -3.17 48.02 9.09
N THR A 971 -4.10 48.23 10.01
CA THR A 971 -3.98 49.29 11.03
C THR A 971 -2.85 48.95 11.99
N GLY A 972 -2.09 49.95 12.41
CA GLY A 972 -0.95 49.76 13.31
C GLY A 972 0.36 49.30 12.67
N ILE A 973 0.41 49.03 11.36
CA ILE A 973 1.63 48.47 10.74
C ILE A 973 2.89 49.36 10.86
N SER A 974 2.74 50.67 11.06
CA SER A 974 3.85 51.59 11.37
C SER A 974 4.25 51.66 12.86
N THR A 975 3.68 50.85 13.76
CA THR A 975 4.20 50.62 15.12
C THR A 975 5.20 49.47 15.20
N TRP A 976 5.29 48.63 14.17
CA TRP A 976 6.09 47.40 14.16
C TRP A 976 7.60 47.67 14.19
N ASP A 977 8.30 47.13 15.20
CA ASP A 977 9.75 46.92 15.13
C ASP A 977 10.03 45.69 14.25
N VAL A 978 10.56 45.95 13.05
CA VAL A 978 11.00 44.91 12.09
C VAL A 978 12.52 44.76 12.02
N SER A 979 13.27 45.36 12.95
CA SER A 979 14.73 45.44 12.91
C SER A 979 15.42 44.07 12.90
N ASN A 980 14.76 43.00 13.38
CA ASN A 980 15.28 41.63 13.37
C ASN A 980 14.82 40.78 12.19
N VAL A 981 13.97 41.32 11.30
CA VAL A 981 13.49 40.63 10.10
C VAL A 981 14.60 40.54 9.06
N THR A 982 14.85 39.35 8.54
CA THR A 982 15.92 39.07 7.56
C THR A 982 15.41 38.90 6.11
N SER A 983 14.12 38.59 5.96
CA SER A 983 13.44 38.39 4.68
C SER A 983 11.98 38.84 4.75
N MET A 984 11.62 39.71 3.80
CA MET A 984 10.27 40.24 3.53
C MET A 984 9.75 39.76 2.15
N GLN A 985 10.34 38.68 1.61
CA GLN A 985 9.97 38.15 0.29
C GLN A 985 8.46 37.86 0.20
N GLU A 986 7.87 38.28 -0.92
CA GLU A 986 6.46 38.06 -1.26
C GLU A 986 5.44 38.53 -0.18
N MET A 987 5.82 39.35 0.81
CA MET A 987 5.01 39.66 2.02
C MET A 987 3.59 40.16 1.71
N PHE A 988 3.43 41.02 0.70
CA PHE A 988 2.15 41.56 0.22
C PHE A 988 1.84 41.15 -1.24
N ALA A 989 2.52 40.11 -1.75
CA ALA A 989 2.42 39.70 -3.15
C ALA A 989 1.09 39.04 -3.52
N ARG A 990 0.86 38.85 -4.81
CA ARG A 990 -0.11 37.89 -5.35
C ARG A 990 0.16 36.48 -4.81
N GLY A 991 -0.90 35.68 -4.62
CA GLY A 991 -0.86 34.37 -3.94
C GLY A 991 -0.12 33.24 -4.70
N GLY A 992 1.18 33.40 -4.91
CA GLY A 992 2.08 32.41 -5.53
C GLY A 992 1.81 32.13 -7.02
N TYR A 993 2.63 31.25 -7.61
CA TYR A 993 2.55 30.88 -9.03
C TYR A 993 1.29 30.09 -9.41
N TYR A 994 0.69 29.35 -8.47
CA TYR A 994 -0.39 28.40 -8.74
C TYR A 994 -1.80 28.98 -8.63
N THR A 995 -1.97 30.15 -8.01
CA THR A 995 -3.28 30.79 -7.88
C THR A 995 -3.27 32.14 -8.60
N ASN A 996 -4.36 32.46 -9.31
CA ASN A 996 -4.47 33.75 -10.00
C ASN A 996 -4.88 34.91 -9.06
N ILE A 997 -4.64 34.75 -7.76
CA ILE A 997 -5.24 35.54 -6.66
C ILE A 997 -4.43 36.80 -6.38
N ASN A 998 -4.97 37.96 -6.76
CA ASN A 998 -4.39 39.27 -6.49
C ASN A 998 -4.37 39.60 -4.98
N SER A 999 -3.33 40.31 -4.54
CA SER A 999 -3.29 40.93 -3.20
C SER A 999 -4.24 42.12 -3.11
N GLY A 1000 -4.81 42.35 -1.92
CA GLY A 1000 -5.86 43.34 -1.69
C GLY A 1000 -5.40 44.71 -1.20
N VAL A 1001 -4.22 44.80 -0.57
CA VAL A 1001 -3.85 45.97 0.24
C VAL A 1001 -3.77 47.24 -0.60
N LYS A 1002 -4.51 48.28 -0.20
CA LYS A 1002 -4.71 49.51 -0.98
C LYS A 1002 -3.76 50.64 -0.61
N THR A 1003 -3.46 50.75 0.67
CA THR A 1003 -2.62 51.80 1.26
C THR A 1003 -1.78 51.21 2.38
N LEU A 1004 -0.50 51.54 2.42
CA LEU A 1004 0.42 51.12 3.48
C LEU A 1004 1.28 52.29 3.95
N ASP A 1005 1.60 52.27 5.24
CA ASP A 1005 2.59 53.13 5.88
C ASP A 1005 3.65 52.24 6.55
N ILE A 1006 4.86 52.24 5.99
CA ILE A 1006 6.03 51.54 6.53
C ILE A 1006 7.18 52.53 6.79
N SER A 1007 6.83 53.80 7.02
CA SER A 1007 7.80 54.88 7.24
C SER A 1007 8.81 54.59 8.35
N THR A 1008 8.36 53.95 9.43
CA THR A 1008 9.13 53.67 10.65
C THR A 1008 10.03 52.43 10.60
N TRP A 1009 9.99 51.65 9.52
CA TRP A 1009 10.58 50.31 9.48
C TRP A 1009 12.11 50.32 9.32
N ASP A 1010 12.83 49.93 10.39
CA ASP A 1010 14.25 49.58 10.31
C ASP A 1010 14.43 48.28 9.51
N VAL A 1011 14.69 48.42 8.21
CA VAL A 1011 14.99 47.31 7.30
C VAL A 1011 16.48 46.94 7.23
N SER A 1012 17.32 47.40 8.18
CA SER A 1012 18.78 47.25 8.11
C SER A 1012 19.31 45.81 8.19
N LYS A 1013 18.50 44.83 8.59
CA LYS A 1013 18.83 43.39 8.54
C LYS A 1013 18.18 42.64 7.37
N VAL A 1014 17.35 43.31 6.56
CA VAL A 1014 16.61 42.66 5.46
C VAL A 1014 17.52 42.45 4.25
N THR A 1015 17.77 41.19 3.91
CA THR A 1015 18.59 40.79 2.76
C THR A 1015 17.77 40.47 1.52
N ASN A 1016 16.48 40.15 1.71
CA ASN A 1016 15.60 39.64 0.67
C ASN A 1016 14.25 40.38 0.68
N MET A 1017 14.05 41.22 -0.34
CA MET A 1017 12.81 41.97 -0.61
C MET A 1017 12.17 41.52 -1.94
N VAL A 1018 12.50 40.31 -2.42
CA VAL A 1018 12.03 39.80 -3.72
C VAL A 1018 10.51 39.76 -3.75
N GLU A 1019 9.91 40.37 -4.77
CA GLU A 1019 8.46 40.46 -4.92
C GLU A 1019 7.69 40.94 -3.68
N MET A 1020 8.28 41.78 -2.79
CA MET A 1020 7.60 42.22 -1.56
C MET A 1020 6.18 42.76 -1.78
N PHE A 1021 5.96 43.49 -2.89
CA PHE A 1021 4.66 43.96 -3.38
C PHE A 1021 4.31 43.37 -4.76
N GLY A 1022 4.85 42.19 -5.08
CA GLY A 1022 4.78 41.58 -6.41
C GLY A 1022 3.35 41.28 -6.87
N TYR A 1023 2.94 41.92 -7.96
CA TYR A 1023 1.59 41.90 -8.51
C TYR A 1023 0.50 42.32 -7.49
N ALA A 1024 0.84 43.22 -6.55
CA ALA A 1024 -0.10 43.85 -5.63
C ALA A 1024 -1.00 44.87 -6.37
N ASN A 1025 -1.90 44.35 -7.20
CA ASN A 1025 -2.73 45.11 -8.14
C ASN A 1025 -3.72 46.09 -7.48
N GLN A 1026 -3.98 45.99 -6.17
CA GLN A 1026 -4.83 46.95 -5.45
C GLN A 1026 -4.05 48.07 -4.74
N LEU A 1027 -2.73 47.95 -4.61
CA LEU A 1027 -1.91 48.96 -3.94
C LEU A 1027 -1.89 50.24 -4.78
N THR A 1028 -2.25 51.37 -4.16
CA THR A 1028 -2.35 52.68 -4.81
C THR A 1028 -1.38 53.71 -4.23
N TYR A 1029 -1.08 53.62 -2.93
CA TYR A 1029 -0.19 54.55 -2.23
C TYR A 1029 0.61 53.80 -1.17
N LEU A 1030 1.91 54.09 -1.11
CA LEU A 1030 2.84 53.56 -0.12
C LEU A 1030 3.58 54.75 0.52
N LEU A 1031 3.50 54.89 1.83
CA LEU A 1031 4.29 55.85 2.60
C LEU A 1031 5.55 55.17 3.15
N THR A 1032 6.70 55.74 2.80
CA THR A 1032 8.02 55.50 3.42
C THR A 1032 8.61 56.84 3.83
N ASP A 1033 9.63 56.85 4.69
CA ASP A 1033 10.35 58.08 5.06
C ASP A 1033 11.89 57.87 4.97
N PRO A 1034 12.73 58.87 5.28
CA PRO A 1034 14.19 58.75 5.20
C PRO A 1034 14.84 57.66 6.06
N SER A 1035 14.13 57.05 7.03
CA SER A 1035 14.62 55.92 7.83
C SER A 1035 14.43 54.56 7.16
N PHE A 1036 13.57 54.47 6.13
CA PHE A 1036 13.43 53.29 5.29
C PHE A 1036 14.62 53.17 4.32
N GLU A 1037 15.71 52.56 4.78
CA GLU A 1037 16.97 52.41 4.03
C GLU A 1037 17.19 50.94 3.55
N PRO A 1038 16.57 50.48 2.45
CA PRO A 1038 16.59 49.07 2.04
C PRO A 1038 17.98 48.51 1.64
N GLY A 1039 18.97 49.38 1.46
CA GLY A 1039 20.33 49.05 1.03
C GLY A 1039 21.42 49.22 2.09
N VAL A 1040 21.12 49.34 3.39
CA VAL A 1040 22.18 49.41 4.45
C VAL A 1040 22.56 48.06 5.06
N SER A 1041 21.91 46.96 4.66
CA SER A 1041 22.26 45.61 5.10
C SER A 1041 23.76 45.32 4.92
N ASN A 1042 24.37 44.68 5.93
CA ASN A 1042 25.77 44.28 5.92
C ASN A 1042 26.10 43.17 4.92
N THR A 1043 25.07 42.57 4.31
CA THR A 1043 25.13 41.57 3.24
C THR A 1043 24.18 42.00 2.12
N GLY A 1044 24.57 41.76 0.87
CA GLY A 1044 23.96 42.46 -0.27
C GLY A 1044 22.47 42.19 -0.47
N THR A 1045 21.65 43.25 -0.46
CA THR A 1045 20.19 43.13 -0.58
C THR A 1045 19.78 42.73 -2.01
N ASN A 1046 18.78 41.84 -2.11
CA ASN A 1046 18.07 41.56 -3.36
C ASN A 1046 16.68 42.23 -3.36
N MET A 1047 16.46 43.15 -4.32
CA MET A 1047 15.19 43.87 -4.52
C MET A 1047 14.53 43.52 -5.88
N SER A 1048 14.94 42.42 -6.52
CA SER A 1048 14.37 42.02 -7.82
C SER A 1048 12.86 41.85 -7.74
N ARG A 1049 12.14 42.38 -8.72
CA ARG A 1049 10.68 42.28 -8.86
C ARG A 1049 9.87 42.87 -7.70
N MET A 1050 10.47 43.69 -6.81
CA MET A 1050 9.81 44.23 -5.60
C MET A 1050 8.42 44.85 -5.85
N PHE A 1051 8.26 45.61 -6.94
CA PHE A 1051 7.01 46.24 -7.37
C PHE A 1051 6.55 45.74 -8.76
N VAL A 1052 6.91 44.50 -9.15
CA VAL A 1052 6.46 43.92 -10.43
C VAL A 1052 4.93 43.96 -10.54
N GLY A 1053 4.37 44.36 -11.67
CA GLY A 1053 2.94 44.34 -11.96
C GLY A 1053 2.06 45.17 -11.02
N THR A 1054 2.61 46.11 -10.24
CA THR A 1054 1.85 46.99 -9.32
C THR A 1054 1.09 48.08 -10.09
N SER A 1055 0.23 47.67 -11.02
CA SER A 1055 -0.33 48.50 -12.10
C SER A 1055 -1.13 49.73 -11.65
N ASN A 1056 -1.70 49.70 -10.43
CA ASN A 1056 -2.43 50.83 -9.84
C ASN A 1056 -1.60 51.68 -8.87
N LEU A 1057 -0.36 51.28 -8.53
CA LEU A 1057 0.50 52.02 -7.59
C LEU A 1057 0.82 53.38 -8.18
N ASP A 1058 0.31 54.43 -7.54
CA ASP A 1058 0.32 55.78 -8.08
C ASP A 1058 1.51 56.59 -7.56
N ASN A 1059 1.78 56.50 -6.25
CA ASN A 1059 2.85 57.21 -5.56
C ASN A 1059 3.48 56.35 -4.46
N VAL A 1060 4.81 56.34 -4.42
CA VAL A 1060 5.59 55.89 -3.25
C VAL A 1060 6.19 57.16 -2.63
N GLU A 1061 5.65 57.59 -1.50
CA GLU A 1061 6.19 58.71 -0.74
C GLU A 1061 7.46 58.26 -0.01
N GLY A 1062 8.46 59.15 0.08
CA GLY A 1062 9.79 58.83 0.61
C GLY A 1062 10.74 58.09 -0.35
N LEU A 1063 10.28 57.61 -1.51
CA LEU A 1063 11.09 56.87 -2.51
C LEU A 1063 12.40 57.58 -2.89
N THR A 1064 12.44 58.91 -2.84
CA THR A 1064 13.62 59.73 -3.15
C THR A 1064 14.74 59.64 -2.10
N TYR A 1065 14.48 59.11 -0.91
CA TYR A 1065 15.47 59.01 0.17
C TYR A 1065 16.12 57.63 0.29
N TRP A 1066 15.59 56.62 -0.41
CA TRP A 1066 16.01 55.23 -0.29
C TRP A 1066 17.50 55.05 -0.57
N ASN A 1067 18.28 54.77 0.48
CA ASN A 1067 19.65 54.31 0.35
C ASN A 1067 19.67 52.89 -0.23
N THR A 1068 20.26 52.72 -1.42
CA THR A 1068 20.35 51.43 -2.12
C THR A 1068 21.79 50.88 -2.15
N SER A 1069 22.71 51.43 -1.34
CA SER A 1069 24.15 51.25 -1.55
C SER A 1069 24.67 49.80 -1.52
N ASN A 1070 24.07 48.89 -0.75
CA ASN A 1070 24.40 47.46 -0.76
C ASN A 1070 23.42 46.58 -1.57
N VAL A 1071 22.52 47.17 -2.35
CA VAL A 1071 21.62 46.42 -3.24
C VAL A 1071 22.42 45.83 -4.40
N THR A 1072 22.28 44.53 -4.65
CA THR A 1072 23.04 43.80 -5.68
C THR A 1072 22.23 43.44 -6.92
N ASN A 1073 20.91 43.44 -6.82
CA ASN A 1073 19.99 43.05 -7.88
C ASN A 1073 18.69 43.87 -7.82
N MET A 1074 18.37 44.55 -8.93
CA MET A 1074 17.15 45.34 -9.16
C MET A 1074 16.37 44.86 -10.39
N SER A 1075 16.67 43.67 -10.92
CA SER A 1075 16.00 43.14 -12.11
C SER A 1075 14.47 43.13 -11.94
N GLN A 1076 13.78 43.65 -12.96
CA GLN A 1076 12.32 43.78 -13.03
C GLN A 1076 11.65 44.50 -11.84
N MET A 1077 12.40 45.28 -11.03
CA MET A 1077 11.92 45.91 -9.80
C MET A 1077 10.62 46.71 -9.98
N PHE A 1078 10.47 47.44 -11.09
CA PHE A 1078 9.30 48.25 -11.44
C PHE A 1078 8.62 47.78 -12.75
N MET A 1079 8.86 46.52 -13.17
CA MET A 1079 8.29 45.96 -14.40
C MET A 1079 6.75 45.96 -14.32
N ASP A 1080 6.05 46.43 -15.34
CA ASP A 1080 4.58 46.56 -15.41
C ASP A 1080 3.96 47.36 -14.24
N SER A 1081 4.76 48.17 -13.53
CA SER A 1081 4.29 48.97 -12.40
C SER A 1081 3.51 50.21 -12.85
N GLY A 1082 2.61 50.65 -11.98
CA GLY A 1082 1.82 51.88 -12.17
C GLY A 1082 2.58 53.16 -11.87
N ILE A 1083 3.81 53.09 -11.32
CA ILE A 1083 4.47 54.24 -10.69
C ILE A 1083 4.58 55.41 -11.66
N LYS A 1084 4.11 56.57 -11.20
CA LYS A 1084 4.24 57.85 -11.91
C LYS A 1084 5.04 58.83 -11.05
N ARG A 1085 5.38 59.96 -11.67
CA ARG A 1085 5.95 61.17 -11.07
C ARG A 1085 5.48 61.41 -9.61
N SER A 1086 6.44 61.37 -8.69
CA SER A 1086 6.30 61.87 -7.31
C SER A 1086 6.22 63.41 -7.28
N GLY A 1087 5.22 63.96 -6.60
CA GLY A 1087 5.18 65.40 -6.26
C GLY A 1087 4.64 66.37 -7.34
N GLY A 1088 4.69 67.67 -7.00
CA GLY A 1088 4.07 68.77 -7.73
C GLY A 1088 4.90 69.35 -8.89
N GLY A 1089 4.24 70.16 -9.74
CA GLY A 1089 4.89 70.95 -10.79
C GLY A 1089 5.41 70.16 -11.99
N TRP A 1090 6.58 69.53 -11.88
CA TRP A 1090 7.51 69.30 -12.99
C TRP A 1090 7.52 67.84 -13.52
N THR A 1091 8.36 67.52 -14.51
CA THR A 1091 8.01 66.53 -15.56
C THR A 1091 8.65 65.12 -15.50
N LEU A 1092 9.44 64.78 -14.48
CA LEU A 1092 10.16 63.49 -14.39
C LEU A 1092 9.90 62.74 -13.08
N LEU A 1093 10.14 61.42 -13.08
CA LEU A 1093 10.48 60.67 -11.87
C LEU A 1093 11.96 60.94 -11.55
N TYR A 1094 12.22 61.49 -10.38
CA TYR A 1094 13.56 61.91 -9.94
C TYR A 1094 14.07 60.94 -8.87
N LEU A 1095 15.16 60.23 -9.15
CA LEU A 1095 15.79 59.27 -8.24
C LEU A 1095 17.18 59.82 -7.86
N PRO A 1096 17.26 60.70 -6.82
CA PRO A 1096 18.47 61.47 -6.56
C PRO A 1096 19.59 60.62 -5.97
N THR A 1097 20.83 61.00 -6.29
CA THR A 1097 22.05 60.30 -5.86
C THR A 1097 22.86 61.04 -4.80
N ASN A 1098 22.22 61.94 -4.05
CA ASN A 1098 22.85 62.65 -2.94
C ASN A 1098 22.69 61.87 -1.62
N GLY A 1099 23.73 61.88 -0.76
CA GLY A 1099 23.63 61.28 0.57
C GLY A 1099 23.34 59.77 0.61
N ASN A 1100 23.89 59.01 -0.35
CA ASN A 1100 23.66 57.56 -0.55
C ASN A 1100 22.27 57.13 -1.07
N ALA A 1101 21.30 58.03 -1.18
CA ALA A 1101 20.06 57.75 -1.90
C ALA A 1101 20.37 57.25 -3.32
N TRP A 1102 19.64 56.24 -3.81
CA TRP A 1102 19.80 55.63 -5.14
C TRP A 1102 21.25 55.33 -5.59
N ASN A 1103 22.14 55.04 -4.64
CA ASN A 1103 23.49 54.55 -4.94
C ASN A 1103 23.40 53.13 -5.53
N VAL A 1104 23.58 53.01 -6.84
CA VAL A 1104 23.51 51.74 -7.59
C VAL A 1104 24.88 51.09 -7.84
N SER A 1105 25.97 51.61 -7.24
CA SER A 1105 27.35 51.17 -7.51
C SER A 1105 27.65 49.70 -7.17
N ASN A 1106 26.78 49.00 -6.43
CA ASN A 1106 26.87 47.55 -6.16
C ASN A 1106 25.85 46.70 -6.95
N VAL A 1107 24.98 47.31 -7.75
CA VAL A 1107 23.97 46.59 -8.54
C VAL A 1107 24.64 45.91 -9.73
N THR A 1108 24.46 44.60 -9.83
CA THR A 1108 25.03 43.77 -10.90
C THR A 1108 24.03 43.43 -12.00
N ASN A 1109 22.74 43.52 -11.72
CA ASN A 1109 21.66 43.17 -12.64
C ASN A 1109 20.48 44.15 -12.54
N MET A 1110 20.14 44.78 -13.67
CA MET A 1110 19.00 45.69 -13.83
C MET A 1110 18.01 45.19 -14.91
N ALA A 1111 18.16 43.95 -15.41
CA ALA A 1111 17.36 43.44 -16.52
C ALA A 1111 15.85 43.65 -16.29
N GLY A 1112 15.19 44.31 -17.25
CA GLY A 1112 13.76 44.60 -17.22
C GLY A 1112 13.27 45.58 -16.16
N MET A 1113 14.14 46.33 -15.46
CA MET A 1113 13.77 47.12 -14.27
C MET A 1113 12.54 48.02 -14.46
N PHE A 1114 12.37 48.65 -15.63
CA PHE A 1114 11.22 49.49 -16.01
C PHE A 1114 10.47 48.96 -17.25
N SER A 1115 10.61 47.67 -17.57
CA SER A 1115 9.88 47.01 -18.65
C SER A 1115 8.38 47.17 -18.43
N GLY A 1116 7.61 47.68 -19.40
CA GLY A 1116 6.17 47.85 -19.29
C GLY A 1116 5.70 48.93 -18.31
N ALA A 1117 6.60 49.78 -17.79
CA ALA A 1117 6.28 50.92 -16.92
C ALA A 1117 5.57 52.06 -17.70
N ASN A 1118 4.35 51.77 -18.18
CA ASN A 1118 3.58 52.58 -19.12
C ASN A 1118 3.05 53.92 -18.55
N ARG A 1119 3.36 54.25 -17.30
CA ARG A 1119 3.06 55.54 -16.64
C ARG A 1119 4.32 56.40 -16.39
N LEU A 1120 5.53 55.85 -16.63
CA LEU A 1120 6.80 56.57 -16.52
C LEU A 1120 7.02 57.51 -17.72
N THR A 1121 6.98 58.82 -17.50
CA THR A 1121 7.16 59.83 -18.57
C THR A 1121 8.61 60.24 -18.80
N GLY A 1122 9.46 60.15 -17.78
CA GLY A 1122 10.87 60.50 -17.84
C GLY A 1122 11.58 60.11 -16.55
N LEU A 1123 12.87 59.79 -16.66
CA LEU A 1123 13.72 59.33 -15.56
C LEU A 1123 14.98 60.19 -15.47
N ASP A 1124 15.49 60.45 -14.27
CA ASP A 1124 16.82 61.00 -14.04
C ASP A 1124 17.74 59.96 -13.41
N THR A 1125 18.92 59.78 -13.99
CA THR A 1125 19.97 58.82 -13.61
C THR A 1125 21.36 59.47 -13.53
N THR A 1126 21.44 60.81 -13.48
CA THR A 1126 22.67 61.59 -13.71
C THR A 1126 23.87 61.22 -12.84
N GLY A 1127 23.66 60.68 -11.64
CA GLY A 1127 24.73 60.19 -10.75
C GLY A 1127 24.80 58.67 -10.57
N TRP A 1128 24.17 57.87 -11.43
CA TRP A 1128 24.22 56.40 -11.34
C TRP A 1128 25.60 55.87 -11.76
N ASP A 1129 26.30 55.22 -10.84
CA ASP A 1129 27.46 54.39 -11.17
C ASP A 1129 26.98 52.98 -11.60
N THR A 1130 26.93 52.76 -12.91
CA THR A 1130 26.55 51.47 -13.50
C THR A 1130 27.72 50.51 -13.72
N SER A 1131 28.94 50.82 -13.23
CA SER A 1131 30.17 50.10 -13.60
C SER A 1131 30.22 48.59 -13.29
N LYS A 1132 29.34 48.10 -12.41
CA LYS A 1132 29.16 46.67 -12.10
C LYS A 1132 27.97 46.00 -12.78
N VAL A 1133 27.14 46.76 -13.51
CA VAL A 1133 25.94 46.23 -14.19
C VAL A 1133 26.36 45.35 -15.36
N THR A 1134 25.90 44.10 -15.35
CA THR A 1134 26.21 43.08 -16.37
C THR A 1134 25.11 42.87 -17.39
N SER A 1135 23.87 43.28 -17.08
CA SER A 1135 22.72 43.12 -17.96
C SER A 1135 21.76 44.30 -17.88
N LEU A 1136 21.48 44.87 -19.05
CA LEU A 1136 20.46 45.88 -19.30
C LEU A 1136 19.29 45.30 -20.14
N ASN A 1137 19.23 43.97 -20.31
CA ASN A 1137 18.23 43.30 -21.14
C ASN A 1137 16.81 43.82 -20.82
N SER A 1138 16.08 44.27 -21.84
CA SER A 1138 14.70 44.74 -21.74
C SER A 1138 14.45 45.89 -20.75
N MET A 1139 15.47 46.64 -20.28
CA MET A 1139 15.39 47.67 -19.23
C MET A 1139 14.15 48.58 -19.31
N PHE A 1140 13.83 49.08 -20.51
CA PHE A 1140 12.70 49.94 -20.83
C PHE A 1140 11.80 49.35 -21.94
N TYR A 1141 11.79 48.03 -22.10
CA TYR A 1141 10.92 47.34 -23.07
C TYR A 1141 9.45 47.72 -22.86
N ASN A 1142 8.71 48.08 -23.91
CA ASN A 1142 7.32 48.55 -23.82
C ASN A 1142 7.10 49.76 -22.86
N ALA A 1143 8.10 50.58 -22.55
CA ALA A 1143 7.93 51.81 -21.77
C ALA A 1143 7.28 52.94 -22.60
N THR A 1144 6.05 52.75 -23.08
CA THR A 1144 5.44 53.59 -24.14
C THR A 1144 5.16 55.06 -23.76
N ALA A 1145 5.24 55.40 -22.47
CA ALA A 1145 5.11 56.78 -21.99
C ALA A 1145 6.44 57.56 -21.92
N LEU A 1146 7.58 56.87 -21.96
CA LEU A 1146 8.90 57.40 -21.68
C LEU A 1146 9.38 58.32 -22.81
N GLN A 1147 9.73 59.57 -22.45
CA GLN A 1147 10.14 60.62 -23.40
C GLN A 1147 11.62 60.99 -23.28
N ASN A 1148 12.20 60.90 -22.09
CA ASN A 1148 13.58 61.30 -21.79
C ASN A 1148 14.20 60.46 -20.66
N ILE A 1149 15.51 60.22 -20.75
CA ILE A 1149 16.31 59.62 -19.68
C ILE A 1149 17.52 60.54 -19.45
N ALA A 1150 17.47 61.39 -18.42
CA ALA A 1150 18.59 62.25 -18.08
C ALA A 1150 19.74 61.40 -17.49
N GLY A 1151 20.98 61.74 -17.84
CA GLY A 1151 22.18 61.06 -17.32
C GLY A 1151 22.61 59.78 -18.03
N ILE A 1152 21.86 59.27 -19.01
CA ILE A 1152 22.15 57.95 -19.61
C ILE A 1152 23.50 57.88 -20.36
N ALA A 1153 24.02 59.02 -20.83
CA ALA A 1153 25.36 59.15 -21.39
C ALA A 1153 26.49 58.95 -20.35
N ASN A 1154 26.20 59.09 -19.05
CA ASN A 1154 27.17 58.88 -17.96
C ASN A 1154 27.30 57.40 -17.58
N TRP A 1155 26.44 56.51 -18.08
CA TRP A 1155 26.44 55.10 -17.72
C TRP A 1155 27.73 54.42 -18.23
N ASN A 1156 28.54 53.91 -17.31
CA ASN A 1156 29.61 52.99 -17.64
C ASN A 1156 29.00 51.61 -17.98
N THR A 1157 29.07 51.24 -19.26
CA THR A 1157 28.53 49.98 -19.78
C THR A 1157 29.60 48.93 -20.09
N SER A 1158 30.89 49.15 -19.76
CA SER A 1158 31.98 48.25 -20.16
C SER A 1158 31.91 46.83 -19.55
N ALA A 1159 31.10 46.64 -18.51
CA ALA A 1159 30.82 45.35 -17.88
C ALA A 1159 29.54 44.66 -18.42
N VAL A 1160 28.74 45.34 -19.24
CA VAL A 1160 27.45 44.84 -19.75
C VAL A 1160 27.68 43.83 -20.86
N THR A 1161 27.11 42.63 -20.71
CA THR A 1161 27.17 41.55 -21.72
C THR A 1161 25.87 41.40 -22.51
N ASN A 1162 24.73 41.83 -21.95
CA ASN A 1162 23.43 41.78 -22.63
C ASN A 1162 22.69 43.13 -22.60
N MET A 1163 22.36 43.64 -23.78
CA MET A 1163 21.53 44.83 -24.04
C MET A 1163 20.32 44.52 -24.95
N GLY A 1164 19.94 43.24 -25.09
CA GLY A 1164 18.81 42.82 -25.91
C GLY A 1164 17.52 43.56 -25.53
N ALA A 1165 16.83 44.12 -26.51
CA ALA A 1165 15.56 44.84 -26.37
C ALA A 1165 15.51 46.02 -25.37
N THR A 1166 16.65 46.58 -24.94
CA THR A 1166 16.73 47.61 -23.86
C THR A 1166 15.74 48.78 -24.02
N PHE A 1167 15.53 49.31 -25.23
CA PHE A 1167 14.59 50.41 -25.51
C PHE A 1167 13.41 50.01 -26.41
N ARG A 1168 13.22 48.70 -26.65
CA ARG A 1168 12.23 48.18 -27.60
C ARG A 1168 10.82 48.67 -27.25
N ASN A 1169 10.10 49.24 -28.22
CA ASN A 1169 8.78 49.84 -28.08
C ASN A 1169 8.69 51.01 -27.07
N ALA A 1170 9.80 51.63 -26.65
CA ALA A 1170 9.80 52.91 -25.92
C ALA A 1170 9.45 54.07 -26.87
N SER A 1171 8.25 54.02 -27.44
CA SER A 1171 7.86 54.72 -28.66
C SER A 1171 7.72 56.24 -28.54
N LYS A 1172 7.85 56.82 -27.34
CA LYS A 1172 7.86 58.28 -27.11
C LYS A 1172 9.25 58.87 -26.88
N LEU A 1173 10.32 58.07 -26.85
CA LEU A 1173 11.69 58.61 -26.81
C LEU A 1173 11.94 59.42 -28.10
N THR A 1174 12.30 60.70 -27.94
CA THR A 1174 12.54 61.62 -29.06
C THR A 1174 14.02 61.84 -29.36
N SER A 1175 14.88 61.66 -28.35
CA SER A 1175 16.32 61.85 -28.41
C SER A 1175 17.02 60.97 -27.38
N LEU A 1176 18.17 60.40 -27.72
CA LEU A 1176 18.94 59.53 -26.85
C LEU A 1176 20.44 59.71 -27.10
N ASP A 1177 21.17 60.15 -26.08
CA ASP A 1177 22.63 60.29 -26.11
C ASP A 1177 23.24 59.06 -25.43
N LEU A 1178 23.89 58.21 -26.22
CA LEU A 1178 24.63 57.04 -25.77
C LEU A 1178 26.13 57.21 -26.03
N SER A 1179 26.61 58.45 -26.17
CA SER A 1179 27.99 58.75 -26.56
C SER A 1179 29.03 58.21 -25.57
N GLY A 1180 28.68 57.99 -24.30
CA GLY A 1180 29.55 57.38 -23.28
C GLY A 1180 29.54 55.84 -23.22
N TRP A 1181 28.67 55.15 -23.98
CA TRP A 1181 28.54 53.69 -23.88
C TRP A 1181 29.69 52.96 -24.57
N ASP A 1182 30.48 52.19 -23.81
CA ASP A 1182 31.33 51.13 -24.35
C ASP A 1182 30.52 49.82 -24.43
N THR A 1183 30.59 49.15 -25.57
CA THR A 1183 29.87 47.91 -25.85
C THR A 1183 30.80 46.74 -26.19
N ALA A 1184 32.11 46.84 -25.95
CA ALA A 1184 33.08 45.82 -26.31
C ALA A 1184 32.84 44.45 -25.63
N ALA A 1185 32.17 44.42 -24.47
CA ALA A 1185 31.77 43.20 -23.76
C ALA A 1185 30.39 42.64 -24.16
N VAL A 1186 29.62 43.37 -24.98
CA VAL A 1186 28.22 43.02 -25.29
C VAL A 1186 28.17 41.88 -26.31
N THR A 1187 27.50 40.79 -25.96
CA THR A 1187 27.25 39.64 -26.84
C THR A 1187 25.87 39.65 -27.49
N ASP A 1188 24.92 40.43 -26.95
CA ASP A 1188 23.54 40.52 -27.44
C ASP A 1188 23.01 41.97 -27.43
N MET A 1189 22.60 42.45 -28.62
CA MET A 1189 21.91 43.73 -28.85
C MET A 1189 20.58 43.52 -29.59
N THR A 1190 20.05 42.29 -29.63
CA THR A 1190 18.92 41.93 -30.49
C THR A 1190 17.71 42.81 -30.18
N TYR A 1191 17.11 43.43 -31.21
CA TYR A 1191 15.99 44.37 -31.08
C TYR A 1191 16.22 45.62 -30.20
N LEU A 1192 17.47 46.05 -29.93
CA LEU A 1192 17.80 47.16 -29.01
C LEU A 1192 16.88 48.40 -29.13
N PHE A 1193 16.57 48.83 -30.36
CA PHE A 1193 15.72 49.98 -30.68
C PHE A 1193 14.46 49.61 -31.50
N ASN A 1194 14.00 48.35 -31.44
CA ASN A 1194 12.85 47.91 -32.24
C ASN A 1194 11.59 48.70 -31.83
N GLY A 1195 10.98 49.46 -32.75
CA GLY A 1195 9.74 50.22 -32.48
C GLY A 1195 9.90 51.53 -31.69
N THR A 1196 11.10 52.11 -31.57
CA THR A 1196 11.33 53.46 -31.01
C THR A 1196 10.97 54.56 -32.03
N SER A 1197 9.73 54.57 -32.52
CA SER A 1197 9.36 55.29 -33.75
C SER A 1197 9.46 56.83 -33.71
N ASN A 1198 9.43 57.47 -32.53
CA ASN A 1198 9.62 58.92 -32.40
C ASN A 1198 11.09 59.37 -32.25
N LEU A 1199 12.06 58.44 -32.30
CA LEU A 1199 13.49 58.72 -32.26
C LEU A 1199 13.96 59.23 -33.65
N LEU A 1200 13.49 60.42 -34.03
CA LEU A 1200 13.23 60.79 -35.43
C LEU A 1200 14.38 61.45 -36.21
N THR A 1201 15.53 61.74 -35.59
CA THR A 1201 16.64 62.44 -36.27
C THR A 1201 18.02 61.87 -36.01
N SER A 1202 18.39 61.54 -34.77
CA SER A 1202 19.78 61.23 -34.42
C SER A 1202 19.93 60.39 -33.14
N ILE A 1203 20.83 59.40 -33.17
CA ILE A 1203 21.45 58.76 -31.99
C ILE A 1203 22.96 59.00 -32.04
N ASP A 1204 23.56 59.34 -30.90
CA ASP A 1204 25.02 59.34 -30.75
C ASP A 1204 25.49 58.05 -30.09
N MET A 1205 26.37 57.30 -30.76
CA MET A 1205 27.04 56.10 -30.25
C MET A 1205 28.54 56.15 -30.56
N ARG A 1206 29.16 57.35 -30.55
CA ARG A 1206 30.53 57.58 -31.03
C ARG A 1206 31.62 56.70 -30.38
N ASN A 1207 31.45 56.30 -29.12
CA ASN A 1207 32.42 55.44 -28.41
C ASN A 1207 32.06 53.94 -28.41
N ALA A 1208 30.86 53.56 -28.87
CA ALA A 1208 30.43 52.16 -28.91
C ALA A 1208 31.36 51.29 -29.77
N THR A 1209 31.40 49.99 -29.49
CA THR A 1209 32.28 49.01 -30.14
C THR A 1209 31.45 47.87 -30.75
N PHE A 1210 31.53 47.72 -32.06
CA PHE A 1210 30.76 46.77 -32.86
C PHE A 1210 31.63 45.59 -33.29
N ALA A 1211 31.73 44.57 -32.43
CA ALA A 1211 32.51 43.37 -32.71
C ALA A 1211 32.02 42.62 -33.98
N GLN A 1212 32.94 42.16 -34.82
CA GLN A 1212 32.63 41.51 -36.10
C GLN A 1212 31.94 40.13 -35.96
N SER A 1213 31.85 39.59 -34.74
CA SER A 1213 31.23 38.31 -34.43
C SER A 1213 29.70 38.37 -34.24
N ILE A 1214 29.10 39.56 -34.08
CA ILE A 1214 27.67 39.71 -33.76
C ILE A 1214 26.84 39.79 -35.05
N GLY A 1215 26.44 38.63 -35.58
CA GLY A 1215 25.65 38.52 -36.83
C GLY A 1215 24.18 39.00 -36.75
N VAL A 1216 23.83 39.93 -35.84
CA VAL A 1216 22.44 40.21 -35.43
C VAL A 1216 22.07 41.71 -35.46
N TYR A 1217 23.00 42.59 -35.84
CA TYR A 1217 22.79 44.06 -35.87
C TYR A 1217 21.57 44.49 -36.71
N GLY A 1218 21.27 43.81 -37.82
CA GLY A 1218 20.09 44.08 -38.65
C GLY A 1218 18.74 44.00 -37.92
N SER A 1219 18.67 43.33 -36.76
CA SER A 1219 17.47 43.27 -35.92
C SER A 1219 17.20 44.57 -35.13
N MET A 1220 18.25 45.34 -34.80
CA MET A 1220 18.22 46.42 -33.80
C MET A 1220 17.19 47.50 -34.13
N PHE A 1221 17.08 47.87 -35.40
CA PHE A 1221 16.29 49.02 -35.87
C PHE A 1221 14.98 48.64 -36.58
N THR A 1222 14.55 47.39 -36.49
CA THR A 1222 13.29 46.92 -37.09
C THR A 1222 12.07 47.71 -36.59
N ASN A 1223 11.06 47.91 -37.43
CA ASN A 1223 9.81 48.64 -37.14
C ASN A 1223 9.96 50.13 -36.70
N ASN A 1224 11.01 50.82 -37.14
CA ASN A 1224 11.18 52.26 -36.93
C ASN A 1224 10.72 53.11 -38.14
N ASN A 1225 10.57 54.42 -37.89
CA ASN A 1225 10.38 55.41 -38.95
C ASN A 1225 11.68 55.63 -39.75
N LEU A 1226 11.55 56.06 -41.01
CA LEU A 1226 12.68 56.30 -41.92
C LEU A 1226 13.39 57.63 -41.60
N GLY A 1227 14.72 57.65 -41.64
CA GLY A 1227 15.53 58.89 -41.60
C GLY A 1227 16.42 59.08 -40.36
N LEU A 1228 16.69 58.01 -39.61
CA LEU A 1228 17.56 58.07 -38.42
C LEU A 1228 19.02 58.33 -38.81
N THR A 1229 19.68 59.32 -38.20
CA THR A 1229 21.15 59.44 -38.27
C THR A 1229 21.78 58.71 -37.08
N MET A 1230 22.89 58.00 -37.29
CA MET A 1230 23.61 57.30 -36.22
C MET A 1230 25.10 57.62 -36.29
N THR A 1231 25.62 58.31 -35.27
CA THR A 1231 27.03 58.68 -35.18
C THR A 1231 27.84 57.56 -34.54
N VAL A 1232 28.87 57.05 -35.23
CA VAL A 1232 29.78 55.99 -34.76
C VAL A 1232 31.24 56.30 -35.12
N LYS A 1233 32.22 55.69 -34.44
CA LYS A 1233 33.63 55.82 -34.82
C LYS A 1233 33.93 55.26 -36.21
N ASP A 1234 34.85 55.90 -36.94
CA ASP A 1234 35.22 55.57 -38.33
C ASP A 1234 35.55 54.07 -38.54
N ALA A 1235 36.24 53.47 -37.58
CA ALA A 1235 36.69 52.07 -37.65
C ALA A 1235 35.53 51.06 -37.73
N ASP A 1236 34.38 51.39 -37.16
CA ASP A 1236 33.24 50.48 -37.02
C ASP A 1236 32.14 50.77 -38.05
N ALA A 1237 32.12 51.98 -38.62
CA ALA A 1237 31.10 52.45 -39.57
C ALA A 1237 30.89 51.48 -40.75
N GLN A 1238 31.98 51.01 -41.38
CA GLN A 1238 31.88 50.09 -42.52
C GLN A 1238 31.37 48.69 -42.12
N ALA A 1239 31.70 48.21 -40.92
CA ALA A 1239 31.20 46.93 -40.42
C ALA A 1239 29.70 47.01 -40.13
N LEU A 1240 29.24 48.11 -39.52
CA LEU A 1240 27.83 48.38 -39.26
C LEU A 1240 27.03 48.49 -40.56
N ILE A 1241 27.51 49.26 -41.55
CA ILE A 1241 26.89 49.38 -42.89
C ILE A 1241 26.70 48.01 -43.54
N ASN A 1242 27.72 47.14 -43.50
CA ASN A 1242 27.64 45.80 -44.08
C ASN A 1242 26.57 44.93 -43.39
N SER A 1243 26.36 45.11 -42.09
CA SER A 1243 25.43 44.31 -41.28
C SER A 1243 23.95 44.74 -41.32
N LEU A 1244 23.67 45.96 -41.78
CA LEU A 1244 22.31 46.51 -41.90
C LEU A 1244 21.66 46.23 -43.28
N ASN A 1245 22.42 45.68 -44.22
CA ASN A 1245 21.95 45.34 -45.56
C ASN A 1245 21.27 43.95 -45.50
N PRO A 1246 19.93 43.81 -45.71
CA PRO A 1246 19.19 44.44 -46.80
C PRO A 1246 18.07 45.41 -46.36
N HIS A 1247 18.32 46.33 -45.44
CA HIS A 1247 17.39 47.41 -45.07
C HIS A 1247 17.99 48.82 -45.33
N PRO A 1248 18.29 49.22 -46.58
CA PRO A 1248 19.19 50.33 -46.88
C PRO A 1248 18.62 51.74 -46.65
N ASN A 1249 17.33 51.84 -46.30
CA ASN A 1249 16.58 53.11 -46.33
C ASN A 1249 16.25 53.68 -44.94
N ALA A 1250 16.63 53.00 -43.86
CA ALA A 1250 16.20 53.34 -42.50
C ALA A 1250 17.18 54.24 -41.72
N VAL A 1251 18.49 53.97 -41.82
CA VAL A 1251 19.53 54.59 -41.00
C VAL A 1251 20.67 55.13 -41.86
N VAL A 1252 21.04 56.40 -41.63
CA VAL A 1252 22.22 57.08 -42.18
C VAL A 1252 23.35 56.98 -41.16
N ILE A 1253 24.46 56.34 -41.51
CA ILE A 1253 25.65 56.30 -40.66
C ILE A 1253 26.46 57.58 -40.88
N ALA A 1254 26.80 58.25 -39.77
CA ALA A 1254 27.69 59.41 -39.72
C ALA A 1254 28.90 59.09 -38.83
N THR A 1255 30.00 59.84 -39.01
CA THR A 1255 31.18 59.79 -38.12
C THR A 1255 31.47 61.19 -37.54
N PRO A 1256 32.18 61.31 -36.41
CA PRO A 1256 32.23 62.54 -35.58
C PRO A 1256 32.92 63.77 -36.20
#